data_AF-A2E5P7-F1
#
_entry.id   AF-A2E5P7-F1
#
_cell.length_a   1.000
_cell.length_b   1.000
_cell.length_c   1.000
_cell.angle_alpha   90.00
_cell.angle_beta   90.00
_cell.angle_gamma   90.00
#
_symmetry.space_group_name_H-M   'P 1'
#
loop_
_entity.id
_entity.type
_entity.pdbx_description
1 polymer ?
#
loop_
_entity_poly.entity_id
_entity_poly.type
_entity_poly.pdbx_seq_one_letter_code
_entity_poly.pdbx_strand_id
1 'polypeptide(L)'
;MTEDDKLKDGIDDDQSNQLEDLEKSFQVTIAGLISDHAFDGFRGQYESIYNAFIKSQKNNELLVQKCRELNSEILANATKINSVLRLSEDDQRTIASLKFEFEKAWKMVEMSQDREQKSRDVIDELKTESTRLAKIVEQNGALAFQEDISLDALHSDINALKSEIKIQDTTLKQLNGDLETLAKQKASFESELFKLKDEKSTLEKDIENTSTENTDLEKEIVNIMQQQKSVKDKIVENRDSITKNRDSKAQEKDSLAQLSIDLINVRKELKLSNDSKDNQNASLALVKGLLNKRQDEQDKLTELIQKREDRDKESQPTYEELQKEVKELDKTYKQTKEEYEGLLKYRKFVQQEYLTTKSDLDRVRKELYLKRHQLLAADGRVTMRQNDIDVSQMQIIAVRGDVVQEKQKVEDIYTKIEGIYNDMLGQKTDITKMDKAASFLRNEIEDLIVEATTTASNTEQIKQIAEQNNKVAQDNLLVINGINDQIAKQIAINDQLIQQRNVVRRQLEELTQSSATTGSDYGFVERDIADSKKIILEKDEQCISSHIKRMEYAEQSKQLRHDIEKMNDDIRNLQLQSKTLLNTNMRSRYLLDVAEKDISKLKVVNQENNTQYNLLEKQIHDRIYSLDLLKEKIVLIEGRLKSESATYTQKCHEVDELKKTLLSEVEKQKKLMDKSKHSVYLRTECRNLEKGILFQQGRVRALEDELETPMNIHRWRFLEASNPELLNLLKMTQELRNKLMERLYRIDKLKVLREERRKLLVREQRKVGSQTKDDGDEEIRILEEQLEMKTKQLQEIETELFDRSSNIDELKKSVEEVRGELNYTKSSYFMEKKKSTR
;
A
#
# COMPACT_ATOMS: atom_id res chain seq x y z
N MET A 1 35.69 -40.70 25.63
CA MET A 1 35.68 -42.10 26.13
C MET A 1 36.51 -42.93 25.18
N THR A 2 37.79 -43.08 25.50
CA THR A 2 38.74 -43.97 24.81
C THR A 2 39.47 -44.76 25.90
N GLU A 3 39.79 -46.01 25.61
CA GLU A 3 40.16 -47.10 26.53
C GLU A 3 41.45 -46.91 27.37
N ASP A 4 42.09 -45.73 27.33
CA ASP A 4 43.34 -45.44 28.06
C ASP A 4 43.14 -44.95 29.51
N ASP A 5 41.93 -44.53 29.90
CA ASP A 5 41.67 -44.03 31.26
C ASP A 5 41.54 -45.14 32.32
N LYS A 6 41.49 -46.43 31.92
CA LYS A 6 41.35 -47.56 32.87
C LYS A 6 42.67 -48.20 33.30
N LEU A 7 43.81 -47.80 32.72
CA LEU A 7 45.12 -48.42 32.98
C LEU A 7 46.10 -47.55 33.78
N LYS A 8 45.70 -46.33 34.17
CA LYS A 8 46.61 -45.37 34.85
C LYS A 8 46.37 -45.18 36.34
N ASP A 9 45.15 -45.39 36.84
CA ASP A 9 44.87 -45.27 38.29
C ASP A 9 45.29 -46.51 39.09
N GLY A 10 45.50 -47.67 38.44
CA GLY A 10 45.89 -48.90 39.13
C GLY A 10 47.39 -49.03 39.46
N ILE A 11 48.25 -48.14 38.95
CA ILE A 11 49.71 -48.23 39.15
C ILE A 11 50.19 -47.34 40.30
N ASP A 12 49.50 -46.23 40.59
CA ASP A 12 49.88 -45.30 41.67
C ASP A 12 49.55 -45.86 43.06
N ASP A 13 48.40 -46.54 43.22
CA ASP A 13 48.00 -47.12 44.52
C ASP A 13 48.89 -48.32 44.92
N ASP A 14 49.34 -49.12 43.95
CA ASP A 14 50.23 -50.26 44.20
C ASP A 14 51.65 -49.82 44.58
N GLN A 15 52.17 -48.72 44.02
CA GLN A 15 53.49 -48.19 44.39
C GLN A 15 53.50 -47.52 45.76
N SER A 16 52.41 -46.86 46.15
CA SER A 16 52.27 -46.24 47.47
C SER A 16 52.18 -47.29 48.59
N ASN A 17 51.48 -48.41 48.35
CA ASN A 17 51.39 -49.52 49.31
C ASN A 17 52.73 -50.27 49.46
N GLN A 18 53.47 -50.49 48.38
CA GLN A 18 54.81 -51.10 48.42
C GLN A 18 55.81 -50.24 49.19
N LEU A 19 55.65 -48.91 49.16
CA LEU A 19 56.49 -47.99 49.91
C LEU A 19 56.27 -48.09 51.41
N GLU A 20 55.02 -48.07 51.86
CA GLU A 20 54.70 -48.21 53.29
C GLU A 20 55.21 -49.54 53.86
N ASP A 21 55.18 -50.61 53.07
CA ASP A 21 55.73 -51.90 53.47
C ASP A 21 57.26 -51.88 53.55
N LEU A 22 57.93 -51.15 52.66
CA LEU A 22 59.38 -50.91 52.72
C LEU A 22 59.79 -50.06 53.93
N GLU A 23 59.03 -49.01 54.26
CA GLU A 23 59.27 -48.19 55.46
C GLU A 23 59.09 -49.01 56.75
N LYS A 24 58.04 -49.84 56.82
CA LYS A 24 57.81 -50.76 57.94
C LYS A 24 58.95 -51.78 58.06
N SER A 25 59.39 -52.37 56.95
CA SER A 25 60.51 -53.33 56.94
C SER A 25 61.81 -52.68 57.43
N PHE A 26 62.08 -51.45 57.02
CA PHE A 26 63.23 -50.65 57.43
C PHE A 26 63.22 -50.38 58.95
N GLN A 27 62.08 -49.93 59.48
CA GLN A 27 61.92 -49.69 60.92
C GLN A 27 62.12 -50.97 61.76
N VAL A 28 61.64 -52.11 61.27
CA VAL A 28 61.85 -53.42 61.93
C VAL A 28 63.33 -53.82 61.91
N THR A 29 64.03 -53.66 60.80
CA THR A 29 65.48 -53.94 60.73
C THR A 29 66.31 -53.00 61.62
N ILE A 30 65.99 -51.71 61.68
CA ILE A 30 66.66 -50.78 62.58
C ILE A 30 66.40 -51.14 64.04
N ALA A 31 65.17 -51.47 64.41
CA ALA A 31 64.81 -51.89 65.76
C ALA A 31 65.55 -53.16 66.20
N GLY A 32 65.77 -54.11 65.28
CA GLY A 32 66.57 -55.31 65.52
C GLY A 32 68.07 -55.03 65.73
N LEU A 33 68.60 -54.00 65.06
CA LEU A 33 70.02 -53.62 65.13
C LEU A 33 70.39 -52.77 66.36
N ILE A 34 69.42 -52.33 67.18
CA ILE A 34 69.66 -51.49 68.37
C ILE A 34 70.34 -52.25 69.52
N SER A 35 70.25 -53.58 69.52
CA SER A 35 70.67 -54.40 70.67
C SER A 35 72.15 -54.81 70.65
N ASP A 36 72.89 -54.57 69.56
CA ASP A 36 74.28 -55.01 69.43
C ASP A 36 75.21 -53.91 68.86
N HIS A 37 76.08 -53.37 69.73
CA HIS A 37 76.98 -52.26 69.42
C HIS A 37 78.00 -52.55 68.30
N ALA A 38 78.19 -53.82 67.92
CA ALA A 38 79.07 -54.19 66.79
C ALA A 38 78.55 -53.70 65.43
N PHE A 39 77.24 -53.40 65.31
CA PHE A 39 76.60 -53.06 64.03
C PHE A 39 76.24 -51.57 63.87
N ASP A 40 76.64 -50.69 64.79
CA ASP A 40 76.32 -49.24 64.71
C ASP A 40 76.86 -48.57 63.43
N GLY A 41 78.03 -49.00 62.96
CA GLY A 41 78.59 -48.52 61.69
C GLY A 41 77.75 -48.93 60.46
N PHE A 42 77.22 -50.15 60.45
CA PHE A 42 76.33 -50.63 59.39
C PHE A 42 74.97 -49.94 59.47
N ARG A 43 74.43 -49.73 60.68
CA ARG A 43 73.20 -48.97 60.90
C ARG A 43 73.30 -47.54 60.36
N GLY A 44 74.38 -46.83 60.65
CA GLY A 44 74.59 -45.47 60.13
C GLY A 44 74.64 -45.42 58.60
N GLN A 45 75.27 -46.41 57.96
CA GLN A 45 75.27 -46.51 56.50
C GLN A 45 73.90 -46.88 55.93
N TYR A 46 73.16 -47.78 56.59
CA TYR A 46 71.81 -48.19 56.19
C TYR A 46 70.80 -47.05 56.34
N GLU A 47 70.85 -46.28 57.43
CA GLU A 47 70.07 -45.05 57.62
C GLU A 47 70.44 -43.97 56.58
N SER A 48 71.72 -43.84 56.22
CA SER A 48 72.16 -42.92 55.18
C SER A 48 71.59 -43.29 53.80
N ILE A 49 71.60 -44.58 53.43
CA ILE A 49 71.03 -45.07 52.18
C ILE A 49 69.52 -44.89 52.14
N TYR A 50 68.81 -45.19 53.23
CA TYR A 50 67.36 -44.98 53.31
C TYR A 50 66.98 -43.50 53.19
N ASN A 51 67.70 -42.61 53.89
CA ASN A 51 67.49 -41.17 53.75
C ASN A 51 67.75 -40.67 52.33
N ALA A 52 68.76 -41.23 51.64
CA ALA A 52 69.01 -40.95 50.23
C ALA A 52 67.89 -41.49 49.32
N PHE A 53 67.36 -42.67 49.60
CA PHE A 53 66.24 -43.29 48.88
C PHE A 53 64.95 -42.46 49.02
N ILE A 54 64.54 -42.11 50.25
CA ILE A 54 63.37 -41.25 50.52
C ILE A 54 63.54 -39.90 49.84
N LYS A 55 64.74 -39.30 49.89
CA LYS A 55 65.02 -38.04 49.19
C LYS A 55 64.91 -38.19 47.67
N SER A 56 65.40 -39.29 47.10
CA SER A 56 65.29 -39.59 45.67
C SER A 56 63.84 -39.79 45.24
N GLN A 57 63.03 -40.47 46.05
CA GLN A 57 61.63 -40.71 45.76
C GLN A 57 60.79 -39.43 45.86
N LYS A 58 61.00 -38.62 46.90
CA LYS A 58 60.37 -37.30 47.02
C LYS A 58 60.71 -36.40 45.83
N ASN A 59 61.95 -36.47 45.35
CA ASN A 59 62.34 -35.78 44.12
C ASN A 59 61.63 -36.35 42.89
N ASN A 60 61.42 -37.67 42.82
CA ASN A 60 60.69 -38.32 41.73
C ASN A 60 59.19 -37.95 41.74
N GLU A 61 58.53 -37.90 42.90
CA GLU A 61 57.16 -37.42 43.04
C GLU A 61 57.01 -35.97 42.56
N LEU A 62 57.94 -35.09 42.96
CA LEU A 62 57.98 -33.72 42.46
C LEU A 62 58.18 -33.67 40.94
N LEU A 63 59.01 -34.57 40.38
CA LEU A 63 59.24 -34.67 38.94
C LEU A 63 57.97 -35.12 38.20
N VAL A 64 57.28 -36.14 38.72
CA VAL A 64 56.02 -36.65 38.16
C VAL A 64 54.95 -35.58 38.23
N GLN A 65 54.84 -34.85 39.35
CA GLN A 65 53.93 -33.72 39.48
C GLN A 65 54.25 -32.63 38.46
N LYS A 66 55.54 -32.31 38.26
CA LYS A 66 56.00 -31.37 37.24
C LYS A 66 55.64 -31.83 35.82
N CYS A 67 55.79 -33.12 35.53
CA CYS A 67 55.41 -33.70 34.24
C CYS A 67 53.88 -33.65 34.03
N ARG A 68 53.08 -33.88 35.07
CA ARG A 68 51.60 -33.75 35.01
C ARG A 68 51.18 -32.31 34.76
N GLU A 69 51.80 -31.35 35.46
CA GLU A 69 51.58 -29.92 35.25
C GLU A 69 51.93 -29.51 33.81
N LEU A 70 53.13 -29.86 33.34
CA LEU A 70 53.58 -29.57 31.98
C LEU A 70 52.66 -30.21 30.93
N ASN A 71 52.20 -31.44 31.13
CA ASN A 71 51.29 -32.10 30.20
C ASN A 71 49.91 -31.41 30.19
N SER A 72 49.40 -30.99 31.35
CA SER A 72 48.18 -30.19 31.44
C SER A 72 48.32 -28.84 30.74
N GLU A 73 49.47 -28.17 30.88
CA GLU A 73 49.79 -26.92 30.17
C GLU A 73 49.89 -27.13 28.66
N ILE A 74 50.51 -28.23 28.21
CA ILE A 74 50.59 -28.61 26.78
C ILE A 74 49.18 -28.81 26.22
N LEU A 75 48.30 -29.54 26.92
CA LEU A 75 46.91 -29.74 26.49
C LEU A 75 46.13 -28.42 26.47
N ALA A 76 46.30 -27.56 27.48
CA ALA A 76 45.69 -26.24 27.52
C ALA A 76 46.20 -25.33 26.38
N ASN A 77 47.48 -25.42 26.02
CA ASN A 77 48.04 -24.68 24.90
C ASN A 77 47.58 -25.27 23.56
N ALA A 78 47.45 -26.59 23.42
CA ALA A 78 46.93 -27.24 22.23
C ALA A 78 45.47 -26.83 21.95
N THR A 79 44.63 -26.75 22.99
CA THR A 79 43.25 -26.26 22.87
C THR A 79 43.21 -24.77 22.48
N LYS A 80 44.07 -23.93 23.06
CA LYS A 80 44.22 -22.52 22.64
C LYS A 80 44.67 -22.40 21.18
N ILE A 81 45.68 -23.16 20.76
CA ILE A 81 46.17 -23.17 19.38
C ILE A 81 45.05 -23.58 18.42
N ASN A 82 44.29 -24.64 18.75
CA ASN A 82 43.14 -25.05 17.94
C ASN A 82 42.05 -23.97 17.86
N SER A 83 41.80 -23.23 18.96
CA SER A 83 40.86 -22.10 18.91
C SER A 83 41.37 -20.94 18.04
N VAL A 84 42.67 -20.66 18.07
CA VAL A 84 43.30 -19.61 17.25
C VAL A 84 43.31 -20.01 15.77
N LEU A 85 43.55 -21.29 15.46
CA LEU A 85 43.47 -21.81 14.10
C LEU A 85 42.04 -21.70 13.54
N ARG A 86 41.02 -22.06 14.33
CA ARG A 86 39.61 -21.88 13.93
C ARG A 86 39.25 -20.41 13.70
N LEU A 87 39.66 -19.52 14.61
CA LEU A 87 39.47 -18.08 14.43
C LEU A 87 40.16 -17.58 13.16
N SER A 88 41.37 -18.05 12.87
CA SER A 88 42.08 -17.68 11.63
C SER A 88 41.40 -18.21 10.36
N GLU A 89 40.79 -19.40 10.40
CA GLU A 89 40.01 -19.93 9.28
C GLU A 89 38.71 -19.13 9.05
N ASP A 90 38.01 -18.76 10.12
CA ASP A 90 36.81 -17.92 10.07
C ASP A 90 37.13 -16.48 9.60
N ASP A 91 38.27 -15.94 10.04
CA ASP A 91 38.80 -14.65 9.57
C ASP A 91 39.15 -14.72 8.07
N GLN A 92 39.75 -15.81 7.58
CA GLN A 92 39.99 -15.99 6.14
C GLN A 92 38.69 -16.03 5.34
N ARG A 93 37.64 -16.68 5.85
CA ARG A 93 36.32 -16.72 5.19
C ARG A 93 35.66 -15.36 5.15
N THR A 94 35.70 -14.61 6.25
CA THR A 94 35.14 -13.26 6.31
C THR A 94 35.92 -12.30 5.41
N ILE A 95 37.26 -12.36 5.38
CA ILE A 95 38.09 -11.59 4.44
C ILE A 95 37.72 -11.92 2.99
N ALA A 96 37.49 -13.20 2.64
CA ALA A 96 37.08 -13.58 1.30
C ALA A 96 35.70 -13.00 0.93
N SER A 97 34.74 -13.03 1.85
CA SER A 97 33.41 -12.42 1.67
C SER A 97 33.51 -10.90 1.49
N LEU A 98 34.29 -10.22 2.31
CA LEU A 98 34.50 -8.77 2.23
C LEU A 98 35.21 -8.37 0.93
N LYS A 99 36.16 -9.18 0.43
CA LYS A 99 36.79 -8.94 -0.88
C LYS A 99 35.77 -9.04 -2.02
N PHE A 100 34.87 -10.03 -1.96
CA PHE A 100 33.82 -10.18 -2.96
C PHE A 100 32.83 -9.00 -2.93
N GLU A 101 32.43 -8.54 -1.75
CA GLU A 101 31.58 -7.37 -1.59
C GLU A 101 32.26 -6.08 -2.08
N PHE A 102 33.57 -5.92 -1.79
CA PHE A 102 34.36 -4.82 -2.29
C PHE A 102 34.44 -4.82 -3.83
N GLU A 103 34.69 -5.97 -4.45
CA GLU A 103 34.75 -6.10 -5.91
C GLU A 103 33.40 -5.80 -6.58
N LYS A 104 32.29 -6.17 -5.92
CA LYS A 104 30.93 -5.82 -6.35
C LYS A 104 30.66 -4.32 -6.24
N ALA A 105 31.05 -3.70 -5.13
CA ALA A 105 30.92 -2.25 -4.93
C ALA A 105 31.79 -1.49 -5.95
N TRP A 106 33.00 -1.96 -6.21
CA TRP A 106 33.90 -1.40 -7.22
C TRP A 106 33.29 -1.43 -8.62
N LYS A 107 32.75 -2.58 -9.05
CA LYS A 107 32.03 -2.67 -10.34
C LYS A 107 30.81 -1.75 -10.42
N MET A 108 30.11 -1.56 -9.31
CA MET A 108 28.97 -0.64 -9.27
C MET A 108 29.40 0.82 -9.46
N VAL A 109 30.54 1.21 -8.88
CA VAL A 109 31.14 2.53 -9.07
C VAL A 109 31.61 2.72 -10.50
N GLU A 110 32.29 1.73 -11.10
CA GLU A 110 32.68 1.77 -12.52
C GLU A 110 31.46 1.93 -13.43
N MET A 111 30.38 1.16 -13.22
CA MET A 111 29.15 1.32 -13.99
C MET A 111 28.49 2.70 -13.80
N SER A 112 28.61 3.30 -12.61
CA SER A 112 28.09 4.64 -12.36
C SER A 112 28.93 5.70 -13.07
N GLN A 113 30.26 5.57 -13.06
CA GLN A 113 31.17 6.47 -13.78
C GLN A 113 30.98 6.37 -15.29
N ASP A 114 30.80 5.17 -15.84
CA ASP A 114 30.49 4.97 -17.27
C ASP A 114 29.16 5.62 -17.67
N ARG A 115 28.14 5.55 -16.81
CA ARG A 115 26.86 6.25 -17.04
C ARG A 115 27.03 7.76 -16.99
N GLU A 116 27.78 8.26 -16.02
CA GLU A 116 28.07 9.69 -15.89
C GLU A 116 28.84 10.20 -17.11
N GLN A 117 29.84 9.46 -17.60
CA GLN A 117 30.61 9.82 -18.78
C GLN A 117 29.71 9.89 -20.02
N LYS A 118 28.86 8.88 -20.25
CA LYS A 118 27.88 8.91 -21.35
C LYS A 118 26.93 10.10 -21.27
N SER A 119 26.47 10.46 -20.06
CA SER A 119 25.63 11.65 -19.88
C SER A 119 26.40 12.95 -20.15
N ARG A 120 27.68 13.04 -19.78
CA ARG A 120 28.53 14.18 -20.12
C ARG A 120 28.73 14.32 -21.63
N ASP A 121 28.99 13.21 -22.31
CA ASP A 121 29.17 13.20 -23.77
C ASP A 121 27.89 13.70 -24.48
N VAL A 122 26.71 13.26 -24.05
CA VAL A 122 25.41 13.75 -24.59
C VAL A 122 25.20 15.24 -24.31
N ILE A 123 25.56 15.73 -23.12
CA ILE A 123 25.45 17.15 -22.78
C ILE A 123 26.37 17.99 -23.67
N ASP A 124 27.59 17.53 -23.92
CA ASP A 124 28.54 18.26 -24.75
C ASP A 124 28.11 18.23 -26.22
N GLU A 125 27.54 17.14 -26.72
CA GLU A 125 26.91 17.08 -28.05
C GLU A 125 25.75 18.10 -28.16
N LEU A 126 24.86 18.15 -27.17
CA LEU A 126 23.77 19.14 -27.13
C LEU A 126 24.25 20.59 -27.05
N LYS A 127 25.37 20.86 -26.36
CA LYS A 127 25.99 22.20 -26.36
C LYS A 127 26.55 22.55 -27.73
N THR A 128 27.19 21.61 -28.41
CA THR A 128 27.69 21.84 -29.78
C THR A 128 26.55 22.12 -30.75
N GLU A 129 25.40 21.43 -30.61
CA GLU A 129 24.24 21.71 -31.46
C GLU A 129 23.57 23.04 -31.10
N SER A 130 23.50 23.40 -29.82
CA SER A 130 23.00 24.71 -29.38
C SER A 130 23.86 25.86 -29.91
N THR A 131 25.19 25.70 -29.94
CA THR A 131 26.09 26.73 -30.51
C THR A 131 25.99 26.79 -32.04
N ARG A 132 25.77 25.65 -32.70
CA ARG A 132 25.52 25.60 -34.15
C ARG A 132 24.22 26.29 -34.54
N LEU A 133 23.13 26.04 -33.80
CA LEU A 133 21.84 26.67 -34.00
C LEU A 133 21.89 28.18 -33.72
N ALA A 134 22.61 28.62 -32.69
CA ALA A 134 22.84 30.04 -32.42
C ALA A 134 23.51 30.76 -33.60
N LYS A 135 24.48 30.11 -34.24
CA LYS A 135 25.23 30.66 -35.38
C LYS A 135 24.38 30.83 -36.65
N ILE A 136 23.43 29.92 -36.88
CA ILE A 136 22.50 29.98 -38.02
C ILE A 136 21.47 31.10 -37.83
N VAL A 137 21.01 31.32 -36.59
CA VAL A 137 20.10 32.42 -36.26
C VAL A 137 20.78 33.78 -36.42
N GLU A 138 22.07 33.87 -36.14
CA GLU A 138 22.87 35.09 -36.33
C GLU A 138 23.13 35.43 -37.81
N GLN A 139 23.34 34.42 -38.67
CA GLN A 139 23.62 34.63 -40.10
C GLN A 139 22.38 34.93 -40.96
N ASN A 140 21.19 34.51 -40.53
CA ASN A 140 19.94 34.75 -41.29
C ASN A 140 19.29 36.11 -41.02
N GLY A 141 19.86 36.94 -40.13
CA GLY A 141 19.35 38.28 -39.80
C GLY A 141 19.82 39.43 -40.71
N ALA A 142 20.75 39.20 -41.65
CA ALA A 142 21.51 40.28 -42.28
C ALA A 142 21.46 40.37 -43.83
N LEU A 143 20.64 39.59 -44.54
CA LEU A 143 20.69 39.52 -46.03
C LEU A 143 19.33 39.52 -46.72
N ALA A 144 18.44 40.46 -46.38
CA ALA A 144 17.19 40.65 -47.11
C ALA A 144 16.83 42.12 -47.30
N PHE A 145 17.59 42.88 -48.10
CA PHE A 145 17.11 44.10 -48.77
C PHE A 145 18.07 44.57 -49.90
N GLN A 146 17.68 44.31 -51.15
CA GLN A 146 17.62 45.26 -52.30
C GLN A 146 17.82 44.56 -53.66
N GLU A 147 16.81 44.73 -54.53
CA GLU A 147 16.80 44.42 -55.96
C GLU A 147 17.48 45.55 -56.76
N ASP A 148 18.22 45.22 -57.82
CA ASP A 148 17.86 45.58 -59.20
C ASP A 148 18.86 45.01 -60.23
N ILE A 149 18.28 44.45 -61.30
CA ILE A 149 18.89 43.60 -62.35
C ILE A 149 19.07 44.44 -63.62
N SER A 150 20.29 44.42 -64.20
CA SER A 150 20.58 44.94 -65.55
C SER A 150 21.11 43.80 -66.45
N LEU A 151 20.77 43.88 -67.74
CA LEU A 151 20.65 42.84 -68.78
C LEU A 151 21.76 41.78 -68.97
N ASP A 152 22.91 41.84 -68.29
CA ASP A 152 23.87 40.71 -68.21
C ASP A 152 23.42 39.63 -67.21
N ALA A 153 22.54 40.00 -66.28
CA ALA A 153 21.89 39.09 -65.35
C ALA A 153 21.01 38.06 -66.08
N LEU A 154 20.34 38.40 -67.19
CA LEU A 154 19.48 37.44 -67.91
C LEU A 154 20.25 36.26 -68.52
N HIS A 155 21.52 36.43 -68.88
CA HIS A 155 22.35 35.32 -69.39
C HIS A 155 22.97 34.49 -68.26
N SER A 156 23.29 35.14 -67.14
CA SER A 156 23.61 34.47 -65.88
C SER A 156 22.40 33.71 -65.34
N ASP A 157 21.19 34.26 -65.43
CA ASP A 157 19.94 33.69 -64.94
C ASP A 157 19.53 32.48 -65.76
N ILE A 158 19.76 32.43 -67.08
CA ILE A 158 19.52 31.21 -67.86
C ILE A 158 20.46 30.07 -67.43
N ASN A 159 21.73 30.37 -67.13
CA ASN A 159 22.68 29.38 -66.65
C ASN A 159 22.45 29.01 -65.18
N ALA A 160 22.08 29.98 -64.35
CA ALA A 160 21.64 29.79 -62.98
C ALA A 160 20.38 28.93 -62.95
N LEU A 161 19.35 29.23 -63.74
CA LEU A 161 18.13 28.43 -63.89
C LEU A 161 18.42 27.02 -64.42
N LYS A 162 19.41 26.81 -65.29
CA LYS A 162 19.81 25.44 -65.68
C LYS A 162 20.50 24.69 -64.54
N SER A 163 21.33 25.36 -63.76
CA SER A 163 21.94 24.77 -62.56
C SER A 163 20.92 24.55 -61.45
N GLU A 164 19.94 25.43 -61.34
CA GLU A 164 18.85 25.40 -60.38
C GLU A 164 17.83 24.33 -60.76
N ILE A 165 17.55 24.11 -62.05
CA ILE A 165 16.76 22.95 -62.51
C ILE A 165 17.48 21.64 -62.17
N LYS A 166 18.82 21.57 -62.27
CA LYS A 166 19.56 20.38 -61.83
C LYS A 166 19.52 20.21 -60.31
N ILE A 167 19.65 21.29 -59.54
CA ILE A 167 19.52 21.27 -58.08
C ILE A 167 18.09 20.87 -57.71
N GLN A 168 17.08 21.44 -58.35
CA GLN A 168 15.66 21.12 -58.18
C GLN A 168 15.36 19.68 -58.58
N ASP A 169 16.00 19.12 -59.61
CA ASP A 169 15.84 17.70 -59.99
C ASP A 169 16.52 16.77 -58.96
N THR A 170 17.64 17.19 -58.37
CA THR A 170 18.25 16.46 -57.24
C THR A 170 17.43 16.58 -55.96
N THR A 171 16.86 17.76 -55.66
CA THR A 171 16.00 17.94 -54.49
C THR A 171 14.66 17.26 -54.68
N LEU A 172 14.10 17.19 -55.90
CA LEU A 172 12.90 16.40 -56.19
C LEU A 172 13.16 14.90 -56.06
N LYS A 173 14.35 14.42 -56.45
CA LYS A 173 14.75 13.02 -56.20
C LYS A 173 14.96 12.74 -54.72
N GLN A 174 15.54 13.66 -53.96
CA GLN A 174 15.63 13.57 -52.51
C GLN A 174 14.25 13.61 -51.86
N LEU A 175 13.38 14.56 -52.25
CA LEU A 175 12.00 14.65 -51.74
C LEU A 175 11.18 13.41 -52.07
N ASN A 176 11.38 12.80 -53.25
CA ASN A 176 10.71 11.54 -53.59
C ASN A 176 11.26 10.38 -52.75
N GLY A 177 12.57 10.34 -52.47
CA GLY A 177 13.15 9.38 -51.52
C GLY A 177 12.63 9.59 -50.08
N ASP A 178 12.51 10.84 -49.65
CA ASP A 178 11.94 11.22 -48.36
C ASP A 178 10.45 10.88 -48.29
N LEU A 179 9.68 11.09 -49.37
CA LEU A 179 8.28 10.66 -49.47
C LEU A 179 8.15 9.14 -49.41
N GLU A 180 9.05 8.40 -50.05
CA GLU A 180 9.03 6.94 -50.03
C GLU A 180 9.42 6.36 -48.66
N THR A 181 10.39 6.98 -47.98
CA THR A 181 10.75 6.62 -46.60
C THR A 181 9.66 7.02 -45.59
N LEU A 182 9.06 8.20 -45.74
CA LEU A 182 7.90 8.63 -44.96
C LEU A 182 6.68 7.73 -45.21
N ALA A 183 6.46 7.25 -46.43
CA ALA A 183 5.40 6.29 -46.72
C ALA A 183 5.66 4.94 -46.04
N LYS A 184 6.91 4.47 -45.99
CA LYS A 184 7.31 3.27 -45.24
C LYS A 184 7.15 3.45 -43.73
N GLN A 185 7.54 4.60 -43.20
CA GLN A 185 7.35 4.94 -41.78
C GLN A 185 5.87 5.09 -41.42
N LYS A 186 5.06 5.69 -42.29
CA LYS A 186 3.61 5.76 -42.13
C LYS A 186 2.99 4.37 -42.08
N ALA A 187 3.40 3.46 -42.98
CA ALA A 187 2.93 2.08 -42.97
C ALA A 187 3.36 1.31 -41.70
N SER A 188 4.58 1.53 -41.20
CA SER A 188 5.01 0.93 -39.93
C SER A 188 4.23 1.50 -38.74
N PHE A 189 3.98 2.81 -38.69
CA PHE A 189 3.15 3.42 -37.64
C PHE A 189 1.69 3.00 -37.73
N GLU A 190 1.14 2.79 -38.92
CA GLU A 190 -0.21 2.24 -39.10
C GLU A 190 -0.30 0.79 -38.59
N SER A 191 0.76 -0.02 -38.81
CA SER A 191 0.84 -1.37 -38.25
C SER A 191 1.00 -1.37 -36.71
N GLU A 192 1.79 -0.45 -36.16
CA GLU A 192 1.92 -0.29 -34.71
C GLU A 192 0.64 0.24 -34.06
N LEU A 193 -0.04 1.19 -34.71
CA LEU A 193 -1.36 1.67 -34.30
C LEU A 193 -2.39 0.55 -34.28
N PHE A 194 -2.35 -0.37 -35.25
CA PHE A 194 -3.23 -1.53 -35.26
C PHE A 194 -2.95 -2.47 -34.08
N LYS A 195 -1.68 -2.78 -33.81
CA LYS A 195 -1.28 -3.60 -32.65
C LYS A 195 -1.66 -2.95 -31.32
N LEU A 196 -1.41 -1.65 -31.16
CA LEU A 196 -1.79 -0.89 -29.97
C LEU A 196 -3.30 -0.82 -29.80
N LYS A 197 -4.07 -0.80 -30.90
CA LYS A 197 -5.52 -0.82 -30.86
C LYS A 197 -6.07 -2.19 -30.44
N ASP A 198 -5.45 -3.27 -30.91
CA ASP A 198 -5.77 -4.62 -30.46
C ASP A 198 -5.40 -4.83 -28.98
N GLU A 199 -4.20 -4.39 -28.57
CA GLU A 199 -3.78 -4.41 -27.16
C GLU A 199 -4.71 -3.59 -26.27
N LYS A 200 -5.10 -2.40 -26.71
CA LYS A 200 -6.09 -1.57 -26.00
C LYS A 200 -7.43 -2.31 -25.87
N SER A 201 -7.91 -2.98 -26.92
CA SER A 201 -9.15 -3.76 -26.86
C SER A 201 -9.05 -4.94 -25.90
N THR A 202 -7.88 -5.60 -25.82
CA THR A 202 -7.67 -6.69 -24.85
C THR A 202 -7.61 -6.17 -23.41
N LEU A 203 -6.92 -5.04 -23.18
CA LEU A 203 -6.85 -4.41 -21.87
C LEU A 203 -8.19 -3.86 -21.40
N GLU A 204 -9.02 -3.31 -22.30
CA GLU A 204 -10.39 -2.88 -21.99
C GLU A 204 -11.25 -4.08 -21.53
N LYS A 205 -11.08 -5.24 -22.17
CA LYS A 205 -11.77 -6.48 -21.79
C LYS A 205 -11.28 -7.03 -20.44
N ASP A 206 -9.97 -6.95 -20.17
CA ASP A 206 -9.40 -7.37 -18.89
C ASP A 206 -9.83 -6.44 -17.74
N ILE A 207 -9.93 -5.12 -18.00
CA ILE A 207 -10.47 -4.15 -17.05
C ILE A 207 -11.96 -4.44 -16.77
N GLU A 208 -12.74 -4.81 -17.77
CA GLU A 208 -14.14 -5.19 -17.58
C GLU A 208 -14.26 -6.49 -16.75
N ASN A 209 -13.46 -7.52 -17.05
CA ASN A 209 -13.44 -8.77 -16.28
C ASN A 209 -13.02 -8.54 -14.82
N THR A 210 -11.93 -7.82 -14.59
CA THR A 210 -11.46 -7.48 -13.22
C THR A 210 -12.45 -6.59 -12.46
N SER A 211 -13.17 -5.71 -13.15
CA SER A 211 -14.28 -4.95 -12.56
C SER A 211 -15.40 -5.88 -12.11
N THR A 212 -15.80 -6.86 -12.94
CA THR A 212 -16.82 -7.86 -12.55
C THR A 212 -16.37 -8.72 -11.36
N GLU A 213 -15.12 -9.19 -11.36
CA GLU A 213 -14.54 -9.95 -10.23
C GLU A 213 -14.51 -9.11 -8.95
N ASN A 214 -14.14 -7.82 -9.03
CA ASN A 214 -14.18 -6.91 -7.89
C ASN A 214 -15.61 -6.72 -7.36
N THR A 215 -16.61 -6.58 -8.23
CA THR A 215 -18.01 -6.47 -7.78
C THR A 215 -18.51 -7.76 -7.11
N ASP A 216 -18.03 -8.92 -7.52
CA ASP A 216 -18.41 -10.19 -6.91
C ASP A 216 -17.68 -10.41 -5.57
N LEU A 217 -16.41 -10.02 -5.47
CA LEU A 217 -15.67 -9.95 -4.20
C LEU A 217 -16.31 -8.95 -3.23
N GLU A 218 -16.78 -7.79 -3.70
CA GLU A 218 -17.52 -6.82 -2.87
C GLU A 218 -18.81 -7.43 -2.30
N LYS A 219 -19.58 -8.19 -3.11
CA LYS A 219 -20.75 -8.92 -2.62
C LYS A 219 -20.37 -9.99 -1.60
N GLU A 220 -19.26 -10.69 -1.82
CA GLU A 220 -18.77 -11.72 -0.89
C GLU A 220 -18.29 -11.11 0.44
N ILE A 221 -17.60 -9.97 0.41
CA ILE A 221 -17.23 -9.19 1.60
C ILE A 221 -18.49 -8.74 2.35
N VAL A 222 -19.51 -8.21 1.67
CA VAL A 222 -20.77 -7.81 2.32
C VAL A 222 -21.45 -9.02 2.98
N ASN A 223 -21.45 -10.18 2.32
CA ASN A 223 -22.00 -11.42 2.88
C ASN A 223 -21.21 -11.88 4.12
N ILE A 224 -19.86 -11.86 4.07
CA ILE A 224 -19.00 -12.18 5.21
C ILE A 224 -19.23 -11.19 6.35
N MET A 225 -19.39 -9.89 6.07
CA MET A 225 -19.70 -8.87 7.09
C MET A 225 -21.08 -9.11 7.74
N GLN A 226 -22.08 -9.53 6.96
CA GLN A 226 -23.39 -9.92 7.50
C GLN A 226 -23.30 -11.18 8.37
N GLN A 227 -22.52 -12.18 7.94
CA GLN A 227 -22.27 -13.38 8.73
C GLN A 227 -21.52 -13.05 10.03
N GLN A 228 -20.50 -12.20 9.97
CA GLN A 228 -19.73 -11.73 11.12
C GLN A 228 -20.61 -10.95 12.10
N LYS A 229 -21.54 -10.12 11.59
CA LYS A 229 -22.54 -9.44 12.41
C LYS A 229 -23.46 -10.46 13.10
N SER A 230 -23.97 -11.46 12.38
CA SER A 230 -24.81 -12.52 12.96
C SER A 230 -24.08 -13.33 14.04
N VAL A 231 -22.79 -13.61 13.87
CA VAL A 231 -21.97 -14.30 14.87
C VAL A 231 -21.71 -13.40 16.07
N LYS A 232 -21.48 -12.11 15.85
CA LYS A 232 -21.29 -11.12 16.92
C LYS A 232 -22.56 -10.97 17.76
N ASP A 233 -23.72 -10.92 17.11
CA ASP A 233 -25.03 -10.86 17.77
C ASP A 233 -25.28 -12.14 18.60
N LYS A 234 -24.96 -13.33 18.05
CA LYS A 234 -24.99 -14.60 18.81
C LYS A 234 -24.00 -14.65 19.97
N ILE A 235 -22.83 -14.01 19.86
CA ILE A 235 -21.85 -13.91 20.95
C ILE A 235 -22.37 -12.98 22.05
N VAL A 236 -23.05 -11.88 21.70
CA VAL A 236 -23.69 -10.98 22.66
C VAL A 236 -24.83 -11.71 23.35
N GLU A 237 -25.69 -12.42 22.63
CA GLU A 237 -26.78 -13.22 23.19
C GLU A 237 -26.27 -14.35 24.10
N ASN A 238 -25.17 -15.01 23.71
CA ASN A 238 -24.49 -15.98 24.56
C ASN A 238 -23.84 -15.34 25.79
N ARG A 239 -23.30 -14.12 25.68
CA ARG A 239 -22.80 -13.38 26.85
C ARG A 239 -23.94 -12.99 27.78
N ASP A 240 -25.06 -12.53 27.25
CA ASP A 240 -26.24 -12.13 28.02
C ASP A 240 -26.92 -13.32 28.69
N SER A 241 -26.91 -14.50 28.07
CA SER A 241 -27.36 -15.73 28.71
C SER A 241 -26.34 -16.24 29.75
N ILE A 242 -25.04 -16.08 29.53
CA ILE A 242 -24.00 -16.38 30.53
C ILE A 242 -24.10 -15.45 31.74
N THR A 243 -24.33 -14.14 31.54
CA THR A 243 -24.52 -13.18 32.64
C THR A 243 -25.82 -13.48 33.39
N LYS A 244 -26.93 -13.71 32.69
CA LYS A 244 -28.19 -14.16 33.32
C LYS A 244 -28.01 -15.46 34.12
N ASN A 245 -27.27 -16.44 33.60
CA ASN A 245 -26.97 -17.67 34.34
C ASN A 245 -26.01 -17.42 35.52
N ARG A 246 -25.10 -16.45 35.41
CA ARG A 246 -24.20 -16.04 36.50
C ARG A 246 -24.96 -15.34 37.61
N ASP A 247 -25.88 -14.46 37.25
CA ASP A 247 -26.73 -13.70 38.16
C ASP A 247 -27.76 -14.62 38.82
N SER A 248 -28.35 -15.55 38.07
CA SER A 248 -29.20 -16.62 38.61
C SER A 248 -28.40 -17.54 39.54
N LYS A 249 -27.16 -17.91 39.20
CA LYS A 249 -26.28 -18.69 40.09
C LYS A 249 -25.83 -17.90 41.32
N ALA A 250 -25.67 -16.58 41.22
CA ALA A 250 -25.39 -15.71 42.35
C ALA A 250 -26.61 -15.59 43.26
N GLN A 251 -27.82 -15.40 42.70
CA GLN A 251 -29.08 -15.44 43.43
C GLN A 251 -29.35 -16.83 44.05
N GLU A 252 -29.00 -17.92 43.40
CA GLU A 252 -29.07 -19.28 43.97
C GLU A 252 -28.03 -19.48 45.08
N LYS A 253 -26.83 -18.90 44.96
CA LYS A 253 -25.81 -18.92 46.03
C LYS A 253 -26.22 -18.07 47.23
N ASP A 254 -26.78 -16.88 46.99
CA ASP A 254 -27.25 -15.97 48.03
C ASP A 254 -28.50 -16.56 48.68
N SER A 255 -29.41 -17.16 47.93
CA SER A 255 -30.53 -17.92 48.49
C SER A 255 -30.08 -19.21 49.18
N LEU A 256 -29.01 -19.90 48.77
CA LEU A 256 -28.42 -21.01 49.52
C LEU A 256 -27.72 -20.55 50.80
N ALA A 257 -27.08 -19.38 50.78
CA ALA A 257 -26.50 -18.76 51.97
C ALA A 257 -27.60 -18.31 52.94
N GLN A 258 -28.67 -17.70 52.42
CA GLN A 258 -29.88 -17.39 53.15
C GLN A 258 -30.52 -18.67 53.67
N LEU A 259 -30.66 -19.72 52.88
CA LEU A 259 -31.21 -21.02 53.28
C LEU A 259 -30.30 -21.73 54.29
N SER A 260 -28.98 -21.50 54.26
CA SER A 260 -28.05 -22.02 55.26
C SER A 260 -28.16 -21.25 56.58
N ILE A 261 -28.33 -19.93 56.52
CA ILE A 261 -28.62 -19.08 57.69
C ILE A 261 -29.99 -19.43 58.25
N ASP A 262 -30.98 -19.61 57.38
CA ASP A 262 -32.33 -20.05 57.71
C ASP A 262 -32.32 -21.50 58.19
N LEU A 263 -31.45 -22.40 57.72
CA LEU A 263 -31.32 -23.75 58.31
C LEU A 263 -30.68 -23.71 59.70
N ILE A 264 -29.78 -22.75 59.95
CA ILE A 264 -29.21 -22.51 61.29
C ILE A 264 -30.27 -21.90 62.22
N ASN A 265 -31.06 -20.94 61.71
CA ASN A 265 -32.16 -20.31 62.42
C ASN A 265 -33.32 -21.28 62.63
N VAL A 266 -33.71 -22.04 61.63
CA VAL A 266 -34.68 -23.14 61.67
C VAL A 266 -34.17 -24.28 62.55
N ARG A 267 -32.86 -24.55 62.69
CA ARG A 267 -32.36 -25.49 63.72
C ARG A 267 -32.50 -24.92 65.14
N LYS A 268 -32.26 -23.62 65.34
CA LYS A 268 -32.50 -22.93 66.62
C LYS A 268 -34.00 -22.85 66.94
N GLU A 269 -34.81 -22.55 65.94
CA GLU A 269 -36.27 -22.51 66.01
C GLU A 269 -36.85 -23.91 66.09
N LEU A 270 -36.30 -24.97 65.50
CA LEU A 270 -36.75 -26.36 65.71
C LEU A 270 -36.45 -26.83 67.13
N LYS A 271 -35.40 -26.30 67.75
CA LYS A 271 -35.15 -26.51 69.19
C LYS A 271 -36.28 -25.86 70.00
N LEU A 272 -36.55 -24.58 69.76
CA LEU A 272 -37.60 -23.79 70.42
C LEU A 272 -39.04 -24.21 70.03
N SER A 273 -39.21 -24.76 68.84
CA SER A 273 -40.47 -25.17 68.22
C SER A 273 -40.76 -26.62 68.50
N ASN A 274 -39.79 -27.53 68.71
CA ASN A 274 -40.10 -28.81 69.38
C ASN A 274 -40.62 -28.55 70.79
N ASP A 275 -39.99 -27.61 71.51
CA ASP A 275 -40.46 -27.15 72.83
C ASP A 275 -41.86 -26.47 72.75
N SER A 276 -42.28 -26.00 71.58
CA SER A 276 -43.59 -25.37 71.32
C SER A 276 -44.62 -26.28 70.60
N LYS A 277 -44.19 -27.31 69.85
CA LYS A 277 -45.04 -28.27 69.12
C LYS A 277 -45.71 -29.24 70.08
N ASP A 278 -45.02 -29.56 71.17
CA ASP A 278 -45.63 -30.21 72.33
C ASP A 278 -46.79 -29.36 72.88
N ASN A 279 -46.73 -28.03 72.73
CA ASN A 279 -47.78 -27.09 73.18
C ASN A 279 -48.83 -26.73 72.10
N GLN A 280 -48.52 -26.80 70.81
CA GLN A 280 -49.40 -26.34 69.71
C GLN A 280 -50.11 -27.45 68.91
N ASN A 281 -49.66 -28.71 68.99
CA ASN A 281 -50.42 -29.87 68.46
C ASN A 281 -51.81 -30.03 69.12
N ALA A 282 -52.04 -29.33 70.23
CA ALA A 282 -53.34 -29.21 70.88
C ALA A 282 -54.32 -28.25 70.17
N SER A 283 -53.87 -27.35 69.28
CA SER A 283 -54.67 -26.18 68.85
C SER A 283 -55.12 -26.16 67.37
N LEU A 284 -54.47 -26.91 66.47
CA LEU A 284 -54.65 -26.76 65.00
C LEU A 284 -55.64 -27.74 64.33
N ALA A 285 -56.36 -28.55 65.10
CA ALA A 285 -57.50 -29.33 64.58
C ALA A 285 -58.67 -28.42 64.12
N LEU A 286 -58.70 -27.16 64.54
CA LEU A 286 -59.88 -26.29 64.46
C LEU A 286 -60.07 -25.54 63.11
N VAL A 287 -59.01 -25.26 62.36
CA VAL A 287 -59.06 -24.24 61.27
C VAL A 287 -59.45 -24.80 59.89
N LYS A 288 -59.44 -26.13 59.70
CA LYS A 288 -59.81 -26.77 58.41
C LYS A 288 -61.28 -26.60 57.97
N GLY A 289 -62.16 -26.05 58.82
CA GLY A 289 -63.60 -25.99 58.56
C GLY A 289 -64.14 -24.79 57.75
N LEU A 290 -63.36 -23.74 57.50
CA LEU A 290 -63.94 -22.45 57.05
C LEU A 290 -63.85 -22.13 55.55
N LEU A 291 -63.15 -22.92 54.74
CA LEU A 291 -62.89 -22.59 53.33
C LEU A 291 -64.00 -23.04 52.34
N ASN A 292 -64.86 -23.99 52.73
CA ASN A 292 -65.83 -24.64 51.83
C ASN A 292 -67.12 -23.84 51.50
N LYS A 293 -67.23 -22.56 51.88
CA LYS A 293 -68.49 -21.79 51.74
C LYS A 293 -68.48 -20.70 50.65
N ARG A 294 -67.43 -20.59 49.83
CA ARG A 294 -67.24 -19.50 48.85
C ARG A 294 -67.62 -19.83 47.39
N GLN A 295 -68.12 -21.03 47.11
CA GLN A 295 -68.20 -21.56 45.74
C GLN A 295 -69.61 -21.53 45.10
N ASP A 296 -70.67 -21.26 45.86
CA ASP A 296 -72.06 -21.38 45.37
C ASP A 296 -72.68 -20.07 44.83
N GLU A 297 -72.01 -18.92 44.96
CA GLU A 297 -72.58 -17.61 44.56
C GLU A 297 -72.24 -17.19 43.11
N GLN A 298 -71.41 -17.96 42.39
CA GLN A 298 -70.85 -17.54 41.09
C GLN A 298 -71.72 -17.90 39.86
N ASP A 299 -72.65 -18.85 39.97
CA ASP A 299 -73.30 -19.47 38.79
C ASP A 299 -74.57 -18.75 38.26
N LYS A 300 -75.10 -17.73 38.94
CA LYS A 300 -76.34 -17.04 38.52
C LYS A 300 -76.15 -15.71 37.80
N LEU A 301 -74.92 -15.20 37.70
CA LEU A 301 -74.62 -13.92 37.03
C LEU A 301 -74.30 -14.06 35.53
N THR A 302 -74.07 -15.28 35.04
CA THR A 302 -73.55 -15.58 33.70
C THR A 302 -74.60 -15.55 32.59
N GLU A 303 -75.89 -15.73 32.89
CA GLU A 303 -76.92 -15.91 31.85
C GLU A 303 -77.49 -14.59 31.27
N LEU A 304 -77.38 -13.46 32.00
CA LEU A 304 -77.92 -12.17 31.58
C LEU A 304 -76.92 -11.28 30.83
N ILE A 305 -75.63 -11.61 30.86
CA ILE A 305 -74.54 -10.87 30.20
C ILE A 305 -74.47 -11.20 28.69
N GLN A 306 -74.82 -12.42 28.29
CA GLN A 306 -74.57 -12.96 26.95
C GLN A 306 -75.38 -12.28 25.82
N LYS A 307 -76.55 -11.70 26.10
CA LYS A 307 -77.40 -11.07 25.06
C LYS A 307 -77.07 -9.60 24.75
N ARG A 308 -76.33 -8.90 25.61
CA ARG A 308 -75.86 -7.53 25.32
C ARG A 308 -74.43 -7.50 24.77
N GLU A 309 -73.62 -8.51 25.07
CA GLU A 309 -72.24 -8.62 24.60
C GLU A 309 -72.11 -8.88 23.09
N ASP A 310 -73.01 -9.63 22.46
CA ASP A 310 -72.87 -9.99 21.03
C ASP A 310 -73.01 -8.79 20.07
N ARG A 311 -73.54 -7.66 20.55
CA ARG A 311 -73.77 -6.45 19.73
C ARG A 311 -72.73 -5.34 19.95
N ASP A 312 -72.01 -5.37 21.08
CA ASP A 312 -70.88 -4.46 21.35
C ASP A 312 -69.52 -5.12 20.98
N LYS A 313 -69.44 -6.46 20.90
CA LYS A 313 -68.20 -7.22 20.58
C LYS A 313 -67.68 -7.08 19.14
N GLU A 314 -68.45 -6.61 18.17
CA GLU A 314 -67.94 -6.38 16.80
C GLU A 314 -67.23 -5.02 16.62
N SER A 315 -67.46 -4.04 17.50
CA SER A 315 -66.93 -2.67 17.34
C SER A 315 -65.99 -2.18 18.46
N GLN A 316 -65.84 -2.93 19.55
CA GLN A 316 -64.99 -2.59 20.71
C GLN A 316 -63.48 -2.93 20.58
N PRO A 317 -63.03 -4.05 19.96
CA PRO A 317 -61.61 -4.42 20.01
C PRO A 317 -60.72 -3.49 19.17
N THR A 318 -61.24 -2.97 18.05
CA THR A 318 -60.52 -2.01 17.20
C THR A 318 -60.38 -0.64 17.87
N TYR A 319 -61.37 -0.17 18.62
CA TYR A 319 -61.31 1.11 19.33
C TYR A 319 -60.38 1.05 20.57
N GLU A 320 -60.35 -0.08 21.28
CA GLU A 320 -59.47 -0.27 22.45
C GLU A 320 -58.02 -0.59 22.06
N GLU A 321 -57.76 -1.27 20.94
CA GLU A 321 -56.41 -1.42 20.37
C GLU A 321 -55.85 -0.08 19.89
N LEU A 322 -56.62 0.70 19.13
CA LEU A 322 -56.22 2.06 18.71
C LEU A 322 -56.01 3.00 19.91
N GLN A 323 -56.78 2.89 21.00
CA GLN A 323 -56.53 3.67 22.22
C GLN A 323 -55.29 3.20 23.01
N LYS A 324 -54.96 1.90 22.98
CA LYS A 324 -53.73 1.38 23.60
C LYS A 324 -52.50 1.78 22.78
N GLU A 325 -52.56 1.68 21.45
CA GLU A 325 -51.51 2.15 20.55
C GLU A 325 -51.31 3.66 20.66
N VAL A 326 -52.38 4.46 20.72
CA VAL A 326 -52.26 5.91 20.92
C VAL A 326 -51.65 6.24 22.29
N LYS A 327 -51.99 5.52 23.37
CA LYS A 327 -51.38 5.74 24.71
C LYS A 327 -49.93 5.27 24.79
N GLU A 328 -49.58 4.18 24.11
CA GLU A 328 -48.19 3.73 24.00
C GLU A 328 -47.37 4.69 23.13
N LEU A 329 -47.91 5.15 22.00
CA LEU A 329 -47.31 6.20 21.18
C LEU A 329 -47.15 7.50 21.96
N ASP A 330 -48.12 7.93 22.77
CA ASP A 330 -48.00 9.14 23.60
C ASP A 330 -46.94 8.98 24.72
N LYS A 331 -46.79 7.76 25.26
CA LYS A 331 -45.77 7.43 26.26
C LYS A 331 -44.37 7.40 25.62
N THR A 332 -44.22 6.79 24.45
CA THR A 332 -42.96 6.82 23.69
C THR A 332 -42.62 8.24 23.20
N TYR A 333 -43.61 9.04 22.79
CA TYR A 333 -43.43 10.44 22.43
C TYR A 333 -42.95 11.29 23.61
N LYS A 334 -43.48 11.07 24.82
CA LYS A 334 -42.99 11.73 26.03
C LYS A 334 -41.59 11.28 26.42
N GLN A 335 -41.29 9.98 26.34
CA GLN A 335 -39.96 9.44 26.63
C GLN A 335 -38.91 9.96 25.64
N THR A 336 -39.20 9.91 24.33
CA THR A 336 -38.32 10.46 23.28
C THR A 336 -38.15 11.97 23.40
N LYS A 337 -39.17 12.72 23.84
CA LYS A 337 -39.06 14.16 24.12
C LYS A 337 -38.16 14.44 25.34
N GLU A 338 -38.28 13.68 26.41
CA GLU A 338 -37.42 13.78 27.59
C GLU A 338 -35.97 13.38 27.27
N GLU A 339 -35.78 12.34 26.47
CA GLU A 339 -34.46 11.92 25.95
C GLU A 339 -33.87 13.00 25.03
N TYR A 340 -34.67 13.59 24.15
CA TYR A 340 -34.23 14.68 23.28
C TYR A 340 -33.85 15.94 24.07
N GLU A 341 -34.62 16.30 25.10
CA GLU A 341 -34.29 17.40 26.01
C GLU A 341 -33.03 17.09 26.85
N GLY A 342 -32.86 15.84 27.26
CA GLY A 342 -31.64 15.33 27.92
C GLY A 342 -30.42 15.42 27.01
N LEU A 343 -30.53 14.99 25.75
CA LEU A 343 -29.50 15.09 24.72
C LEU A 343 -29.18 16.56 24.38
N LEU A 344 -30.17 17.45 24.39
CA LEU A 344 -29.97 18.88 24.18
C LEU A 344 -29.17 19.52 25.32
N LYS A 345 -29.44 19.12 26.57
CA LYS A 345 -28.66 19.53 27.75
C LYS A 345 -27.24 18.95 27.71
N TYR A 346 -27.09 17.68 27.34
CA TYR A 346 -25.79 17.05 27.17
C TYR A 346 -24.97 17.72 26.06
N ARG A 347 -25.57 18.05 24.92
CA ARG A 347 -24.92 18.80 23.83
C ARG A 347 -24.42 20.16 24.30
N LYS A 348 -25.20 20.90 25.10
CA LYS A 348 -24.79 22.18 25.69
C LYS A 348 -23.62 22.02 26.66
N PHE A 349 -23.65 20.97 27.49
CA PHE A 349 -22.56 20.63 28.41
C PHE A 349 -21.26 20.28 27.66
N VAL A 350 -21.33 19.38 26.67
CA VAL A 350 -20.20 19.02 25.81
C VAL A 350 -19.64 20.24 25.07
N GLN A 351 -20.50 21.16 24.65
CA GLN A 351 -20.07 22.39 23.98
C GLN A 351 -19.39 23.38 24.94
N GLN A 352 -19.79 23.43 26.21
CA GLN A 352 -19.06 24.19 27.24
C GLN A 352 -17.69 23.56 27.54
N GLU A 353 -17.63 22.23 27.70
CA GLU A 353 -16.37 21.49 27.89
C GLU A 353 -15.41 21.65 26.70
N TYR A 354 -15.94 21.70 25.48
CA TYR A 354 -15.14 22.00 24.29
C TYR A 354 -14.56 23.44 24.33
N LEU A 355 -15.32 24.41 24.83
CA LEU A 355 -14.84 25.80 24.94
C LEU A 355 -13.78 25.95 26.05
N THR A 356 -13.95 25.26 27.18
CA THR A 356 -12.95 25.26 28.26
C THR A 356 -11.67 24.58 27.82
N THR A 357 -11.75 23.39 27.23
CA THR A 357 -10.57 22.68 26.68
C THR A 357 -9.86 23.46 25.58
N LYS A 358 -10.60 24.17 24.71
CA LYS A 358 -10.01 25.07 23.72
C LYS A 358 -9.25 26.24 24.38
N SER A 359 -9.82 26.82 25.43
CA SER A 359 -9.15 27.90 26.18
C SER A 359 -7.88 27.41 26.90
N ASP A 360 -7.90 26.18 27.43
CA ASP A 360 -6.74 25.53 28.01
C ASP A 360 -5.67 25.21 26.97
N LEU A 361 -6.07 24.73 25.79
CA LEU A 361 -5.16 24.48 24.67
C LEU A 361 -4.47 25.79 24.23
N ASP A 362 -5.20 26.89 24.16
CA ASP A 362 -4.66 28.20 23.81
C ASP A 362 -3.71 28.74 24.90
N ARG A 363 -4.00 28.46 26.19
CA ARG A 363 -3.08 28.75 27.30
C ARG A 363 -1.78 27.94 27.18
N VAL A 364 -1.88 26.63 26.98
CA VAL A 364 -0.71 25.74 26.83
C VAL A 364 0.11 26.12 25.61
N ARG A 365 -0.52 26.52 24.50
CA ARG A 365 0.19 27.02 23.30
C ARG A 365 1.00 28.29 23.60
N LYS A 366 0.48 29.22 24.40
CA LYS A 366 1.22 30.43 24.82
C LYS A 366 2.39 30.08 25.75
N GLU A 367 2.18 29.16 26.69
CA GLU A 367 3.24 28.68 27.58
C GLU A 367 4.35 27.95 26.81
N LEU A 368 3.98 27.12 25.84
CA LEU A 368 4.92 26.40 24.98
C LEU A 368 5.73 27.37 24.11
N TYR A 369 5.10 28.43 23.59
CA TYR A 369 5.81 29.50 22.88
C TYR A 369 6.83 30.22 23.77
N LEU A 370 6.45 30.59 24.99
CA LEU A 370 7.35 31.19 25.98
C LEU A 370 8.51 30.26 26.35
N LYS A 371 8.24 28.97 26.57
CA LYS A 371 9.27 27.97 26.89
C LYS A 371 10.22 27.74 25.72
N ARG A 372 9.72 27.75 24.48
CA ARG A 372 10.54 27.62 23.27
C ARG A 372 11.51 28.79 23.12
N HIS A 373 11.06 30.02 23.39
CA HIS A 373 11.94 31.20 23.42
C HIS A 373 12.97 31.16 24.54
N GLN A 374 12.59 30.68 25.74
CA GLN A 374 13.54 30.48 26.84
C GLN A 374 14.61 29.43 26.51
N LEU A 375 14.21 28.36 25.80
CA LEU A 375 15.10 27.27 25.38
C LEU A 375 16.07 27.76 24.29
N LEU A 376 15.60 28.53 23.32
CA LEU A 376 16.43 29.14 22.28
C LEU A 376 17.48 30.11 22.88
N ALA A 377 17.10 30.89 23.89
CA ALA A 377 18.03 31.75 24.62
C ALA A 377 19.02 30.94 25.49
N ALA A 378 18.62 29.78 26.02
CA ALA A 378 19.51 28.89 26.75
C ALA A 378 20.51 28.20 25.81
N ASP A 379 20.05 27.73 24.65
CA ASP A 379 20.91 27.15 23.61
C ASP A 379 21.96 28.16 23.17
N GLY A 380 21.57 29.41 22.89
CA GLY A 380 22.52 30.48 22.57
C GLY A 380 23.60 30.69 23.64
N ARG A 381 23.24 30.58 24.94
CA ARG A 381 24.23 30.64 26.04
C ARG A 381 25.15 29.41 26.07
N VAL A 382 24.64 28.22 25.74
CA VAL A 382 25.44 27.00 25.65
C VAL A 382 26.42 27.11 24.49
N THR A 383 26.00 27.61 23.32
CA THR A 383 26.91 27.83 22.18
C THR A 383 28.01 28.83 22.52
N MET A 384 27.69 29.92 23.23
CA MET A 384 28.73 30.86 23.68
C MET A 384 29.73 30.21 24.65
N ARG A 385 29.24 29.42 25.62
CA ARG A 385 30.13 28.66 26.53
C ARG A 385 30.96 27.62 25.79
N GLN A 386 30.41 26.98 24.76
CA GLN A 386 31.14 26.03 23.92
C GLN A 386 32.29 26.73 23.22
N ASN A 387 32.04 27.91 22.62
CA ASN A 387 33.08 28.72 21.99
C ASN A 387 34.15 29.16 23.01
N ASP A 388 33.77 29.54 24.23
CA ASP A 388 34.73 29.88 25.31
C ASP A 388 35.58 28.67 25.74
N ILE A 389 34.98 27.49 25.79
CA ILE A 389 35.68 26.22 26.06
C ILE A 389 36.66 25.91 24.93
N ASP A 390 36.26 26.08 23.68
CA ASP A 390 37.13 25.82 22.51
C ASP A 390 38.33 26.78 22.49
N VAL A 391 38.12 28.06 22.81
CA VAL A 391 39.20 29.04 22.98
C VAL A 391 40.13 28.64 24.14
N SER A 392 39.58 28.19 25.26
CA SER A 392 40.36 27.71 26.41
C SER A 392 41.15 26.44 26.08
N GLN A 393 40.58 25.52 25.29
CA GLN A 393 41.27 24.32 24.80
C GLN A 393 42.42 24.68 23.87
N MET A 394 42.24 25.66 22.98
CA MET A 394 43.33 26.17 22.13
C MET A 394 44.48 26.76 22.95
N GLN A 395 44.17 27.51 24.01
CA GLN A 395 45.19 28.02 24.94
C GLN A 395 45.91 26.89 25.69
N ILE A 396 45.19 25.85 26.14
CA ILE A 396 45.79 24.67 26.78
C ILE A 396 46.71 23.91 25.80
N ILE A 397 46.32 23.80 24.53
CA ILE A 397 47.15 23.15 23.49
C ILE A 397 48.44 23.96 23.26
N ALA A 398 48.36 25.30 23.19
CA ALA A 398 49.54 26.15 23.08
C ALA A 398 50.51 25.97 24.27
N VAL A 399 49.99 26.04 25.51
CA VAL A 399 50.80 25.83 26.72
C VAL A 399 51.39 24.41 26.78
N ARG A 400 50.64 23.39 26.34
CA ARG A 400 51.17 22.02 26.21
C ARG A 400 52.31 21.94 25.18
N GLY A 401 52.19 22.67 24.08
CA GLY A 401 53.26 22.82 23.09
C GLY A 401 54.53 23.41 23.70
N ASP A 402 54.40 24.49 24.45
CA ASP A 402 55.53 25.14 25.14
C ASP A 402 56.18 24.21 26.17
N VAL A 403 55.38 23.46 26.95
CA VAL A 403 55.88 22.47 27.91
C VAL A 403 56.63 21.32 27.23
N VAL A 404 56.18 20.89 26.04
CA VAL A 404 56.88 19.86 25.26
C VAL A 404 58.22 20.38 24.74
N GLN A 405 58.29 21.63 24.28
CA GLN A 405 59.55 22.26 23.86
C GLN A 405 60.53 22.40 25.03
N GLU A 406 60.06 22.80 26.23
CA GLU A 406 60.92 22.85 27.41
C GLU A 406 61.39 21.46 27.85
N LYS A 407 60.55 20.42 27.74
CA LYS A 407 60.98 19.04 27.98
C LYS A 407 62.08 18.59 27.01
N GLN A 408 61.96 18.93 25.72
CA GLN A 408 63.01 18.64 24.73
C GLN A 408 64.32 19.35 25.07
N LYS A 409 64.28 20.63 25.46
CA LYS A 409 65.48 21.36 25.91
C LYS A 409 66.12 20.71 27.13
N VAL A 410 65.33 20.22 28.08
CA VAL A 410 65.82 19.50 29.26
C VAL A 410 66.46 18.16 28.87
N GLU A 411 65.87 17.44 27.92
CA GLU A 411 66.41 16.18 27.39
C GLU A 411 67.74 16.42 26.63
N ASP A 412 67.84 17.50 25.86
CA ASP A 412 69.08 17.96 25.22
C ASP A 412 70.16 18.35 26.26
N ILE A 413 69.78 18.85 27.43
CA ILE A 413 70.71 19.12 28.53
C ILE A 413 71.19 17.81 29.16
N TYR A 414 70.29 16.83 29.38
CA TYR A 414 70.68 15.53 29.92
C TYR A 414 71.63 14.76 28.98
N THR A 415 71.38 14.77 27.68
CA THR A 415 72.29 14.15 26.70
C THR A 415 73.66 14.85 26.67
N LYS A 416 73.71 16.18 26.85
CA LYS A 416 74.98 16.91 27.04
C LYS A 416 75.69 16.52 28.34
N ILE A 417 74.96 16.33 29.44
CA ILE A 417 75.52 15.87 30.71
C ILE A 417 76.10 14.46 30.57
N GLU A 418 75.41 13.55 29.87
CA GLU A 418 75.94 12.21 29.56
C GLU A 418 77.21 12.28 28.70
N GLY A 419 77.25 13.17 27.71
CA GLY A 419 78.46 13.44 26.93
C GLY A 419 79.64 13.88 27.80
N ILE A 420 79.42 14.86 28.69
CA ILE A 420 80.43 15.34 29.64
C ILE A 420 80.84 14.23 30.62
N TYR A 421 79.90 13.38 31.06
CA TYR A 421 80.21 12.26 31.93
C TYR A 421 81.10 11.23 31.24
N ASN A 422 80.82 10.91 29.97
CA ASN A 422 81.66 10.02 29.16
C ASN A 422 83.05 10.62 28.90
N ASP A 423 83.15 11.93 28.65
CA ASP A 423 84.42 12.64 28.51
C ASP A 423 85.23 12.63 29.82
N MET A 424 84.58 12.84 30.98
CA MET A 424 85.21 12.69 32.29
C MET A 424 85.67 11.26 32.56
N LEU A 425 84.91 10.26 32.11
CA LEU A 425 85.28 8.85 32.22
C LEU A 425 86.50 8.55 31.34
N GLY A 426 86.55 9.10 30.13
CA GLY A 426 87.71 9.07 29.24
C GLY A 426 88.94 9.70 29.89
N GLN A 427 88.83 10.92 30.41
CA GLN A 427 89.90 11.59 31.14
C GLN A 427 90.36 10.79 32.36
N LYS A 428 89.44 10.15 33.09
CA LYS A 428 89.78 9.26 34.21
C LYS A 428 90.58 8.04 33.74
N THR A 429 90.24 7.45 32.61
CA THR A 429 91.05 6.36 32.03
C THR A 429 92.44 6.85 31.60
N ASP A 430 92.56 8.06 31.06
CA ASP A 430 93.85 8.63 30.69
C ASP A 430 94.70 9.00 31.91
N ILE A 431 94.09 9.51 32.99
CA ILE A 431 94.75 9.69 34.29
C ILE A 431 95.27 8.35 34.81
N THR A 432 94.49 7.26 34.74
CA THR A 432 94.99 5.94 35.17
C THR A 432 96.13 5.40 34.31
N LYS A 433 96.19 5.76 33.01
CA LYS A 433 97.35 5.44 32.15
C LYS A 433 98.57 6.28 32.53
N MET A 434 98.37 7.57 32.84
CA MET A 434 99.41 8.48 33.33
C MET A 434 99.95 8.03 34.69
N ASP A 435 99.09 7.58 35.62
CA ASP A 435 99.50 7.02 36.92
C ASP A 435 100.29 5.72 36.78
N LYS A 436 99.94 4.86 35.80
CA LYS A 436 100.76 3.69 35.47
C LYS A 436 102.13 4.08 34.93
N ALA A 437 102.20 5.08 34.05
CA ALA A 437 103.48 5.61 33.56
C ALA A 437 104.31 6.25 34.70
N ALA A 438 103.66 6.96 35.63
CA ALA A 438 104.30 7.53 36.81
C ALA A 438 104.78 6.43 37.79
N SER A 439 104.06 5.31 37.89
CA SER A 439 104.51 4.12 38.63
C SER A 439 105.74 3.49 37.99
N PHE A 440 105.82 3.39 36.66
CA PHE A 440 107.02 2.90 35.98
C PHE A 440 108.22 3.82 36.23
N LEU A 441 108.05 5.14 36.13
CA LEU A 441 109.10 6.11 36.46
C LEU A 441 109.49 6.10 37.95
N ARG A 442 108.55 5.85 38.87
CA ARG A 442 108.86 5.68 40.30
C ARG A 442 109.65 4.41 40.57
N ASN A 443 109.30 3.30 39.93
CA ASN A 443 110.05 2.05 40.05
C ASN A 443 111.46 2.20 39.47
N GLU A 444 111.61 2.94 38.36
CA GLU A 444 112.94 3.27 37.79
C GLU A 444 113.76 4.19 38.72
N ILE A 445 113.12 5.12 39.43
CA ILE A 445 113.77 5.91 40.49
C ILE A 445 114.15 5.04 41.71
N GLU A 446 113.29 4.09 42.13
CA GLU A 446 113.61 3.15 43.21
C GLU A 446 114.77 2.22 42.83
N ASP A 447 114.82 1.73 41.59
CA ASP A 447 115.94 0.93 41.08
C ASP A 447 117.25 1.75 41.07
N LEU A 448 117.20 3.03 40.67
CA LEU A 448 118.35 3.95 40.75
C LEU A 448 118.77 4.28 42.20
N ILE A 449 117.83 4.29 43.16
CA ILE A 449 118.12 4.44 44.59
C ILE A 449 118.76 3.15 45.17
N VAL A 450 118.34 1.96 44.70
CA VAL A 450 118.96 0.68 45.06
C VAL A 450 120.39 0.59 44.50
N GLU A 451 120.64 1.08 43.29
CA GLU A 451 122.02 1.24 42.77
C GLU A 451 122.85 2.24 43.59
N ALA A 452 122.26 3.37 44.04
CA ALA A 452 122.95 4.32 44.91
C ALA A 452 123.27 3.75 46.32
N THR A 453 122.40 2.92 46.90
CA THR A 453 122.64 2.29 48.22
C THR A 453 123.66 1.15 48.16
N THR A 454 123.71 0.39 47.05
CA THR A 454 124.73 -0.64 46.83
C THR A 454 126.13 -0.04 46.59
N THR A 455 126.23 1.15 45.98
CA THR A 455 127.52 1.88 45.90
C THR A 455 127.99 2.45 47.25
N ALA A 456 127.07 2.80 48.17
CA ALA A 456 127.41 3.22 49.54
C ALA A 456 127.86 2.06 50.45
N SER A 457 127.30 0.86 50.28
CA SER A 457 127.75 -0.37 50.98
C SER A 457 129.18 -0.77 50.60
N ASN A 458 129.61 -0.49 49.36
CA ASN A 458 130.97 -0.78 48.90
C ASN A 458 132.02 0.21 49.46
N THR A 459 131.61 1.35 50.04
CA THR A 459 132.51 2.30 50.72
C THR A 459 132.70 2.02 52.22
N GLU A 460 131.81 1.28 52.87
CA GLU A 460 131.93 0.89 54.30
C GLU A 460 132.87 -0.34 54.46
N GLN A 461 132.94 -1.23 53.46
CA GLN A 461 133.85 -2.39 53.43
C GLN A 461 135.33 -2.02 53.23
N ILE A 462 135.64 -0.77 52.85
CA ILE A 462 137.01 -0.25 52.73
C ILE A 462 137.55 0.30 54.07
N LYS A 463 136.68 0.58 55.06
CA LYS A 463 137.11 1.06 56.40
C LYS A 463 137.46 -0.06 57.39
N GLN A 464 136.95 -1.29 57.20
CA GLN A 464 137.19 -2.41 58.13
C GLN A 464 138.45 -3.26 57.82
N ILE A 465 139.19 -2.94 56.75
CA ILE A 465 140.45 -3.63 56.38
C ILE A 465 141.69 -2.99 57.05
N ALA A 466 141.55 -1.85 57.75
CA ALA A 466 142.68 -1.11 58.33
C ALA A 466 143.04 -1.43 59.81
N GLU A 467 142.27 -2.25 60.53
CA GLU A 467 142.45 -2.46 61.98
C GLU A 467 142.80 -3.90 62.43
N GLN A 468 143.09 -4.82 61.49
CA GLN A 468 143.36 -6.24 61.83
C GLN A 468 144.67 -6.85 61.27
N ASN A 469 145.67 -6.04 60.88
CA ASN A 469 146.99 -6.56 60.49
C ASN A 469 148.15 -5.79 61.14
N ASN A 470 148.58 -6.19 62.34
CA ASN A 470 149.93 -6.74 62.53
C ASN A 470 150.24 -7.15 63.98
N LYS A 471 150.02 -8.43 64.28
CA LYS A 471 150.76 -9.18 65.30
C LYS A 471 151.95 -9.88 64.63
N VAL A 472 153.12 -9.23 64.63
CA VAL A 472 154.43 -9.85 64.31
C VAL A 472 155.49 -9.43 65.34
N ALA A 473 155.17 -9.44 66.63
CA ALA A 473 156.18 -9.16 67.67
C ALA A 473 155.88 -9.92 68.96
N GLN A 474 155.82 -11.24 68.87
CA GLN A 474 155.94 -12.08 70.06
C GLN A 474 156.62 -13.40 69.68
N ASP A 475 157.94 -13.34 69.49
CA ASP A 475 158.85 -14.46 69.73
C ASP A 475 160.30 -13.95 69.95
N ASN A 476 160.92 -14.47 71.03
CA ASN A 476 162.26 -14.23 71.63
C ASN A 476 162.30 -13.16 72.75
N LEU A 477 162.66 -13.42 74.02
CA LEU A 477 163.49 -14.43 74.71
C LEU A 477 163.13 -14.40 76.23
N LEU A 478 162.88 -15.50 76.96
CA LEU A 478 163.75 -16.52 77.58
C LEU A 478 164.68 -16.08 78.75
N VAL A 479 164.50 -16.80 79.87
CA VAL A 479 165.34 -17.01 81.09
C VAL A 479 165.26 -15.95 82.21
N ILE A 480 164.69 -16.35 83.36
CA ILE A 480 165.38 -16.52 84.67
C ILE A 480 164.33 -16.80 85.78
N ASN A 481 164.32 -18.04 86.25
CA ASN A 481 163.79 -18.49 87.55
C ASN A 481 165.00 -18.79 88.46
N GLY A 482 164.92 -18.61 89.78
CA GLY A 482 165.96 -19.22 90.63
C GLY A 482 166.17 -18.84 92.10
N ILE A 483 165.30 -18.10 92.83
CA ILE A 483 165.50 -17.90 94.29
C ILE A 483 164.16 -17.86 95.04
N ASN A 484 163.54 -19.03 95.23
CA ASN A 484 162.29 -19.18 95.98
C ASN A 484 162.46 -19.81 97.38
N ASP A 485 163.59 -20.39 97.77
CA ASP A 485 163.45 -21.57 98.66
C ASP A 485 163.78 -21.42 100.15
N GLN A 486 164.06 -20.23 100.70
CA GLN A 486 164.43 -20.11 102.13
C GLN A 486 163.51 -19.29 103.04
N ILE A 487 162.66 -18.40 102.52
CA ILE A 487 161.70 -17.64 103.35
C ILE A 487 160.31 -18.35 103.41
N ALA A 488 160.07 -19.28 102.47
CA ALA A 488 158.82 -20.01 102.27
C ALA A 488 158.32 -20.84 103.48
N LYS A 489 159.17 -21.17 104.46
CA LYS A 489 158.80 -22.07 105.57
C LYS A 489 158.23 -21.37 106.81
N GLN A 490 158.48 -20.07 107.01
CA GLN A 490 157.93 -19.34 108.18
C GLN A 490 156.65 -18.54 107.83
N ILE A 491 156.43 -18.18 106.56
CA ILE A 491 155.25 -17.46 106.09
C ILE A 491 154.02 -18.39 105.91
N ALA A 492 154.25 -19.66 105.55
CA ALA A 492 153.20 -20.63 105.25
C ALA A 492 152.21 -20.90 106.40
N ILE A 493 152.61 -20.72 107.66
CA ILE A 493 151.74 -20.98 108.82
C ILE A 493 150.81 -19.78 109.10
N ASN A 494 151.23 -18.55 108.79
CA ASN A 494 150.41 -17.35 109.04
C ASN A 494 149.41 -17.11 107.89
N ASP A 495 149.75 -17.50 106.66
CA ASP A 495 148.84 -17.43 105.50
C ASP A 495 147.65 -18.40 105.60
N GLN A 496 147.82 -19.53 106.28
CA GLN A 496 146.77 -20.55 106.40
C GLN A 496 145.58 -20.08 107.25
N LEU A 497 145.81 -19.24 108.26
CA LEU A 497 144.75 -18.65 109.09
C LEU A 497 144.01 -17.50 108.38
N ILE A 498 144.66 -16.77 107.47
CA ILE A 498 144.03 -15.73 106.65
C ILE A 498 143.16 -16.34 105.54
N GLN A 499 143.59 -17.46 104.95
CA GLN A 499 142.81 -18.18 103.94
C GLN A 499 141.47 -18.70 104.49
N GLN A 500 141.44 -19.26 105.70
CA GLN A 500 140.19 -19.77 106.28
C GLN A 500 139.15 -18.65 106.54
N ARG A 501 139.59 -17.47 106.99
CA ARG A 501 138.70 -16.30 107.16
C ARG A 501 138.14 -15.81 105.81
N ASN A 502 138.97 -15.78 104.77
CA ASN A 502 138.55 -15.28 103.45
C ASN A 502 137.62 -16.26 102.72
N VAL A 503 137.71 -17.56 102.97
CA VAL A 503 136.78 -18.57 102.42
C VAL A 503 135.37 -18.41 102.99
N VAL A 504 135.23 -18.24 104.32
CA VAL A 504 133.90 -18.06 104.94
C VAL A 504 133.24 -16.74 104.48
N ARG A 505 134.03 -15.67 104.29
CA ARG A 505 133.49 -14.42 103.74
C ARG A 505 132.99 -14.58 102.29
N ARG A 506 133.73 -15.31 101.42
CA ARG A 506 133.27 -15.59 100.06
C ARG A 506 131.98 -16.40 100.03
N GLN A 507 131.85 -17.41 100.88
CA GLN A 507 130.62 -18.21 100.97
C GLN A 507 129.41 -17.36 101.41
N LEU A 508 129.62 -16.37 102.28
CA LEU A 508 128.56 -15.47 102.75
C LEU A 508 128.18 -14.43 101.67
N GLU A 509 129.15 -13.93 100.88
CA GLU A 509 128.91 -13.07 99.71
C GLU A 509 128.19 -13.82 98.56
N GLU A 510 128.53 -15.08 98.30
CA GLU A 510 127.83 -15.94 97.33
C GLU A 510 126.38 -16.21 97.75
N LEU A 511 126.14 -16.54 99.03
CA LEU A 511 124.78 -16.77 99.54
C LEU A 511 123.90 -15.51 99.53
N THR A 512 124.49 -14.34 99.74
CA THR A 512 123.76 -13.06 99.65
C THR A 512 123.48 -12.67 98.20
N GLN A 513 124.40 -12.93 97.27
CA GLN A 513 124.13 -12.76 95.84
C GLN A 513 123.06 -13.72 95.34
N SER A 514 123.11 -15.00 95.73
CA SER A 514 122.09 -15.97 95.33
C SER A 514 120.70 -15.64 95.90
N SER A 515 120.63 -15.11 97.13
CA SER A 515 119.36 -14.64 97.69
C SER A 515 118.81 -13.43 96.95
N ALA A 516 119.67 -12.54 96.45
CA ALA A 516 119.26 -11.37 95.68
C ALA A 516 118.77 -11.75 94.27
N THR A 517 119.42 -12.72 93.60
CA THR A 517 118.97 -13.22 92.29
C THR A 517 117.62 -13.93 92.41
N THR A 518 117.42 -14.80 93.40
CA THR A 518 116.11 -15.47 93.60
C THR A 518 114.98 -14.47 93.91
N GLY A 519 115.28 -13.37 94.61
CA GLY A 519 114.32 -12.28 94.84
C GLY A 519 113.96 -11.52 93.56
N SER A 520 114.94 -11.29 92.67
CA SER A 520 114.70 -10.70 91.35
C SER A 520 113.84 -11.61 90.47
N ASP A 521 114.13 -12.91 90.46
CA ASP A 521 113.39 -13.91 89.69
C ASP A 521 111.95 -14.04 90.19
N TYR A 522 111.73 -14.02 91.50
CA TYR A 522 110.38 -14.02 92.08
C TYR A 522 109.59 -12.78 91.67
N GLY A 523 110.22 -11.60 91.66
CA GLY A 523 109.60 -10.36 91.18
C GLY A 523 109.31 -10.35 89.68
N PHE A 524 110.06 -11.10 88.86
CA PHE A 524 109.77 -11.29 87.45
C PHE A 524 108.52 -12.19 87.26
N VAL A 525 108.50 -13.34 87.94
CA VAL A 525 107.34 -14.26 87.90
C VAL A 525 106.06 -13.58 88.42
N GLU A 526 106.15 -12.75 89.45
CA GLU A 526 105.00 -12.02 89.98
C GLU A 526 104.45 -10.99 88.98
N ARG A 527 105.32 -10.32 88.21
CA ARG A 527 104.90 -9.46 87.09
C ARG A 527 104.29 -10.27 85.95
N ASP A 528 104.89 -11.38 85.55
CA ASP A 528 104.36 -12.24 84.49
C ASP A 528 102.97 -12.79 84.84
N ILE A 529 102.74 -13.16 86.11
CA ILE A 529 101.42 -13.57 86.60
C ILE A 529 100.43 -12.40 86.56
N ALA A 530 100.85 -11.19 86.93
CA ALA A 530 100.00 -10.00 86.87
C ALA A 530 99.62 -9.65 85.42
N ASP A 531 100.59 -9.70 84.51
CA ASP A 531 100.39 -9.45 83.08
C ASP A 531 99.49 -10.52 82.44
N SER A 532 99.69 -11.79 82.79
CA SER A 532 98.82 -12.89 82.33
C SER A 532 97.39 -12.74 82.81
N LYS A 533 97.18 -12.34 84.08
CA LYS A 533 95.84 -12.06 84.61
C LYS A 533 95.18 -10.89 83.89
N LYS A 534 95.94 -9.84 83.56
CA LYS A 534 95.44 -8.69 82.79
C LYS A 534 95.04 -9.10 81.37
N ILE A 535 95.86 -9.89 80.69
CA ILE A 535 95.55 -10.43 79.36
C ILE A 535 94.30 -11.30 79.39
N ILE A 536 94.13 -12.15 80.41
CA ILE A 536 92.92 -12.97 80.56
C ILE A 536 91.68 -12.09 80.72
N LEU A 537 91.72 -11.07 81.59
CA LEU A 537 90.60 -10.13 81.77
C LEU A 537 90.26 -9.37 80.48
N GLU A 538 91.27 -8.89 79.75
CA GLU A 538 91.07 -8.23 78.45
C GLU A 538 90.45 -9.17 77.41
N LYS A 539 90.84 -10.46 77.41
CA LYS A 539 90.27 -11.47 76.52
C LYS A 539 88.85 -11.86 76.90
N ASP A 540 88.54 -11.97 78.18
CA ASP A 540 87.18 -12.20 78.67
C ASP A 540 86.26 -11.04 78.31
N GLU A 541 86.72 -9.80 78.44
CA GLU A 541 85.98 -8.60 78.03
C GLU A 541 85.74 -8.56 76.51
N GLN A 542 86.73 -8.95 75.71
CA GLN A 542 86.58 -9.12 74.25
C GLN A 542 85.58 -10.24 73.90
N CYS A 543 85.58 -11.34 74.65
CA CYS A 543 84.65 -12.45 74.43
C CYS A 543 83.21 -12.06 74.76
N ILE A 544 82.98 -11.36 75.87
CA ILE A 544 81.65 -10.88 76.27
C ILE A 544 81.13 -9.85 75.27
N SER A 545 81.95 -8.87 74.89
CA SER A 545 81.55 -7.84 73.94
C SER A 545 81.25 -8.40 72.54
N SER A 546 82.02 -9.38 72.07
CA SER A 546 81.73 -10.07 70.80
C SER A 546 80.47 -10.94 70.88
N HIS A 547 80.20 -11.58 72.02
CA HIS A 547 78.97 -12.34 72.23
C HIS A 547 77.73 -11.44 72.22
N ILE A 548 77.77 -10.29 72.91
CA ILE A 548 76.68 -9.30 72.91
C ILE A 548 76.42 -8.81 71.49
N LYS A 549 77.45 -8.40 70.75
CA LYS A 549 77.31 -7.99 69.33
C LYS A 549 76.72 -9.10 68.46
N ARG A 550 77.13 -10.36 68.66
CA ARG A 550 76.56 -11.51 67.92
C ARG A 550 75.07 -11.68 68.24
N MET A 551 74.67 -11.48 69.49
CA MET A 551 73.27 -11.58 69.91
C MET A 551 72.44 -10.45 69.29
N GLU A 552 72.93 -9.22 69.31
CA GLU A 552 72.32 -8.06 68.65
C GLU A 552 72.17 -8.30 67.13
N TYR A 553 73.21 -8.79 66.46
CA TYR A 553 73.14 -9.13 65.03
C TYR A 553 72.18 -10.29 64.75
N ALA A 554 72.08 -11.28 65.64
CA ALA A 554 71.14 -12.37 65.48
C ALA A 554 69.68 -11.88 65.61
N GLU A 555 69.42 -10.94 66.52
CA GLU A 555 68.11 -10.32 66.70
C GLU A 555 67.74 -9.41 65.52
N GLN A 556 68.67 -8.56 65.07
CA GLN A 556 68.51 -7.75 63.86
C GLN A 556 68.29 -8.64 62.62
N SER A 557 69.00 -9.75 62.49
CA SER A 557 68.83 -10.70 61.39
C SER A 557 67.46 -11.39 61.43
N LYS A 558 66.90 -11.65 62.62
CA LYS A 558 65.51 -12.14 62.76
C LYS A 558 64.49 -11.06 62.38
N GLN A 559 64.68 -9.82 62.83
CA GLN A 559 63.80 -8.70 62.47
C GLN A 559 63.82 -8.44 60.95
N LEU A 560 65.01 -8.39 60.34
CA LEU A 560 65.16 -8.24 58.89
C LEU A 560 64.52 -9.39 58.10
N ARG A 561 64.61 -10.63 58.58
CA ARG A 561 63.91 -11.77 57.95
C ARG A 561 62.39 -11.60 58.00
N HIS A 562 61.86 -11.17 59.16
CA HIS A 562 60.43 -10.89 59.31
C HIS A 562 59.96 -9.74 58.41
N ASP A 563 60.76 -8.68 58.30
CA ASP A 563 60.43 -7.55 57.43
C ASP A 563 60.52 -7.90 55.95
N ILE A 564 61.48 -8.76 55.56
CA ILE A 564 61.56 -9.33 54.21
C ILE A 564 60.32 -10.19 53.92
N GLU A 565 59.87 -11.04 54.86
CA GLU A 565 58.65 -11.84 54.68
C GLU A 565 57.41 -10.95 54.51
N LYS A 566 57.25 -9.92 55.36
CA LYS A 566 56.17 -8.93 55.21
C LYS A 566 56.22 -8.21 53.87
N MET A 567 57.39 -7.70 53.46
CA MET A 567 57.54 -7.03 52.17
C MET A 567 57.24 -7.97 51.00
N ASN A 568 57.62 -9.25 51.09
CA ASN A 568 57.29 -10.24 50.08
C ASN A 568 55.78 -10.49 50.00
N ASP A 569 55.08 -10.55 51.14
CA ASP A 569 53.62 -10.69 51.17
C ASP A 569 52.92 -9.44 50.63
N ASP A 570 53.42 -8.23 50.95
CA ASP A 570 52.92 -6.97 50.38
C ASP A 570 53.14 -6.92 48.86
N ILE A 571 54.30 -7.37 48.37
CA ILE A 571 54.58 -7.48 46.93
C ILE A 571 53.61 -8.46 46.26
N ARG A 572 53.34 -9.63 46.87
CA ARG A 572 52.36 -10.59 46.33
C ARG A 572 50.96 -9.99 46.29
N ASN A 573 50.55 -9.28 47.35
CA ASN A 573 49.25 -8.62 47.42
C ASN A 573 49.12 -7.52 46.35
N LEU A 574 50.14 -6.68 46.18
CA LEU A 574 50.20 -5.65 45.14
C LEU A 574 50.21 -6.26 43.73
N GLN A 575 50.91 -7.37 43.51
CA GLN A 575 50.87 -8.09 42.25
C GLN A 575 49.48 -8.67 41.95
N LEU A 576 48.79 -9.20 42.96
CA LEU A 576 47.41 -9.68 42.81
C LEU A 576 46.46 -8.52 42.45
N GLN A 577 46.57 -7.38 43.16
CA GLN A 577 45.81 -6.17 42.87
C GLN A 577 46.12 -5.61 41.47
N SER A 578 47.38 -5.63 41.05
CA SER A 578 47.77 -5.20 39.71
C SER A 578 47.15 -6.10 38.63
N LYS A 579 47.14 -7.42 38.84
CA LYS A 579 46.47 -8.37 37.93
C LYS A 579 44.95 -8.16 37.88
N THR A 580 44.30 -7.92 39.02
CA THR A 580 42.85 -7.65 39.02
C THR A 580 42.53 -6.33 38.33
N LEU A 581 43.31 -5.27 38.58
CA LEU A 581 43.17 -3.98 37.90
C LEU A 581 43.46 -4.07 36.39
N LEU A 582 44.43 -4.88 35.96
CA LEU A 582 44.68 -5.12 34.55
C LEU A 582 43.47 -5.80 33.88
N ASN A 583 42.91 -6.82 34.55
CA ASN A 583 41.73 -7.53 34.05
C ASN A 583 40.49 -6.63 34.00
N THR A 584 40.27 -5.76 34.99
CA THR A 584 39.17 -4.79 34.95
C THR A 584 39.40 -3.75 33.86
N ASN A 585 40.63 -3.28 33.66
CA ASN A 585 40.97 -2.34 32.58
C ASN A 585 40.72 -2.97 31.20
N MET A 586 41.13 -4.22 30.98
CA MET A 586 40.85 -4.95 29.74
C MET A 586 39.35 -5.12 29.49
N ARG A 587 38.56 -5.44 30.52
CA ARG A 587 37.10 -5.50 30.42
C ARG A 587 36.50 -4.14 30.07
N SER A 588 36.93 -3.07 30.74
CA SER A 588 36.47 -1.72 30.46
C SER A 588 36.82 -1.27 29.04
N ARG A 589 38.03 -1.59 28.54
CA ARG A 589 38.42 -1.33 27.15
C ARG A 589 37.55 -2.09 26.17
N TYR A 590 37.30 -3.37 26.39
CA TYR A 590 36.39 -4.15 25.54
C TYR A 590 34.97 -3.55 25.51
N LEU A 591 34.44 -3.14 26.67
CA LEU A 591 33.14 -2.46 26.74
C LEU A 591 33.15 -1.12 26.01
N LEU A 592 34.23 -0.35 26.08
CA LEU A 592 34.39 0.89 25.32
C LEU A 592 34.41 0.62 23.82
N ASP A 593 35.18 -0.37 23.34
CA ASP A 593 35.24 -0.72 21.91
C ASP A 593 33.87 -1.16 21.38
N VAL A 594 33.12 -1.94 22.17
CA VAL A 594 31.74 -2.33 21.81
C VAL A 594 30.83 -1.11 21.78
N ALA A 595 30.90 -0.22 22.78
CA ALA A 595 30.12 1.00 22.81
C ALA A 595 30.46 1.94 21.65
N GLU A 596 31.74 2.07 21.26
CA GLU A 596 32.16 2.86 20.10
C GLU A 596 31.66 2.26 18.78
N LYS A 597 31.66 0.93 18.65
CA LYS A 597 31.04 0.22 17.51
C LYS A 597 29.53 0.45 17.47
N ASP A 598 28.85 0.47 18.61
CA ASP A 598 27.41 0.71 18.65
C ASP A 598 27.08 2.19 18.37
N ILE A 599 27.88 3.13 18.88
CA ILE A 599 27.76 4.56 18.56
C ILE A 599 27.98 4.81 17.07
N SER A 600 28.98 4.18 16.45
CA SER A 600 29.22 4.33 15.00
C SER A 600 28.08 3.77 14.17
N LYS A 601 27.53 2.59 14.52
CA LYS A 601 26.31 2.06 13.88
C LYS A 601 25.12 3.01 14.03
N LEU A 602 24.88 3.53 15.23
CA LEU A 602 23.80 4.49 15.48
C LEU A 602 23.99 5.78 14.68
N LYS A 603 25.22 6.28 14.51
CA LYS A 603 25.50 7.44 13.66
C LYS A 603 25.13 7.20 12.20
N VAL A 604 25.46 6.03 11.65
CA VAL A 604 25.10 5.66 10.27
C VAL A 604 23.58 5.59 10.11
N VAL A 605 22.89 4.88 11.02
CA VAL A 605 21.41 4.80 10.99
C VAL A 605 20.77 6.18 11.10
N ASN A 606 21.33 7.07 11.93
CA ASN A 606 20.81 8.43 12.07
C ASN A 606 21.06 9.28 10.82
N GLN A 607 22.20 9.10 10.14
CA GLN A 607 22.45 9.71 8.83
C GLN A 607 21.46 9.20 7.78
N GLU A 608 21.24 7.89 7.70
CA GLU A 608 20.24 7.29 6.81
C GLU A 608 18.85 7.85 7.10
N ASN A 609 18.42 7.87 8.37
CA ASN A 609 17.15 8.47 8.76
C ASN A 609 17.06 9.94 8.35
N ASN A 610 18.10 10.74 8.56
CA ASN A 610 18.11 12.14 8.13
C ASN A 610 18.00 12.27 6.61
N THR A 611 18.66 11.40 5.83
CA THR A 611 18.49 11.40 4.36
C THR A 611 17.07 11.04 3.95
N GLN A 612 16.44 10.07 4.61
CA GLN A 612 15.04 9.69 4.38
C GLN A 612 14.08 10.82 4.78
N TYR A 613 14.33 11.50 5.90
CA TYR A 613 13.55 12.67 6.32
C TYR A 613 13.66 13.80 5.30
N ASN A 614 14.85 14.14 4.83
CA ASN A 614 15.05 15.18 3.82
C ASN A 614 14.38 14.83 2.49
N LEU A 615 14.43 13.54 2.09
CA LEU A 615 13.74 13.06 0.89
C LEU A 615 12.23 13.18 1.04
N LEU A 616 11.69 12.77 2.20
CA LEU A 616 10.26 12.84 2.49
C LEU A 616 9.81 14.31 2.57
N GLU A 617 10.60 15.19 3.17
CA GLU A 617 10.33 16.63 3.24
C GLU A 617 10.26 17.23 1.83
N LYS A 618 11.20 16.87 0.95
CA LYS A 618 11.17 17.27 -0.47
C LYS A 618 9.92 16.73 -1.17
N GLN A 619 9.58 15.45 -1.01
CA GLN A 619 8.38 14.86 -1.61
C GLN A 619 7.09 15.53 -1.10
N ILE A 620 7.02 15.85 0.19
CA ILE A 620 5.89 16.58 0.79
C ILE A 620 5.83 17.99 0.19
N HIS A 621 6.96 18.69 0.06
CA HIS A 621 7.00 20.02 -0.55
C HIS A 621 6.53 20.00 -2.01
N ASP A 622 7.03 19.07 -2.82
CA ASP A 622 6.63 18.88 -4.21
C ASP A 622 5.13 18.54 -4.31
N ARG A 623 4.62 17.72 -3.38
CA ARG A 623 3.19 17.39 -3.31
C ARG A 623 2.33 18.58 -2.93
N ILE A 624 2.74 19.38 -1.94
CA ILE A 624 2.06 20.62 -1.53
C ILE A 624 2.03 21.59 -2.71
N TYR A 625 3.15 21.78 -3.41
CA TYR A 625 3.22 22.63 -4.59
C TYR A 625 2.27 22.15 -5.69
N SER A 626 2.22 20.83 -5.95
CA SER A 626 1.27 20.26 -6.92
C SER A 626 -0.20 20.47 -6.52
N LEU A 627 -0.50 20.41 -5.21
CA LEU A 627 -1.84 20.65 -4.68
C LEU A 627 -2.24 22.11 -4.81
N ASP A 628 -1.33 23.03 -4.57
CA ASP A 628 -1.60 24.47 -4.72
C ASP A 628 -1.81 24.83 -6.19
N LEU A 629 -1.01 24.28 -7.11
CA LEU A 629 -1.24 24.43 -8.55
C LEU A 629 -2.61 23.86 -8.98
N LEU A 630 -3.03 22.73 -8.42
CA LEU A 630 -4.36 22.15 -8.67
C LEU A 630 -5.48 23.03 -8.11
N LYS A 631 -5.32 23.61 -6.92
CA LYS A 631 -6.29 24.56 -6.36
C LYS A 631 -6.42 25.80 -7.23
N GLU A 632 -5.31 26.38 -7.68
CA GLU A 632 -5.32 27.51 -8.61
C GLU A 632 -6.03 27.15 -9.92
N LYS A 633 -5.74 25.97 -10.48
CA LYS A 633 -6.43 25.47 -11.68
C LYS A 633 -7.94 25.31 -11.47
N ILE A 634 -8.37 24.79 -10.32
CA ILE A 634 -9.80 24.71 -9.97
C ILE A 634 -10.41 26.10 -9.91
N VAL A 635 -9.78 27.06 -9.24
CA VAL A 635 -10.27 28.45 -9.15
C VAL A 635 -10.39 29.09 -10.53
N LEU A 636 -9.41 28.88 -11.41
CA LEU A 636 -9.46 29.37 -12.79
C LEU A 636 -10.60 28.73 -13.60
N ILE A 637 -10.78 27.41 -13.47
CA ILE A 637 -11.87 26.69 -14.13
C ILE A 637 -13.22 27.17 -13.61
N GLU A 638 -13.39 27.33 -12.29
CA GLU A 638 -14.62 27.87 -11.71
C GLU A 638 -14.92 29.30 -12.18
N GLY A 639 -13.89 30.15 -12.26
CA GLY A 639 -14.02 31.50 -12.80
C GLY A 639 -14.50 31.48 -14.25
N ARG A 640 -13.90 30.62 -15.08
CA ARG A 640 -14.33 30.41 -16.47
C ARG A 640 -15.75 29.88 -16.56
N LEU A 641 -16.11 28.88 -15.76
CA LEU A 641 -17.45 28.28 -15.72
C LEU A 641 -18.51 29.30 -15.30
N LYS A 642 -18.21 30.17 -14.33
CA LYS A 642 -19.11 31.27 -13.92
C LYS A 642 -19.30 32.28 -15.06
N SER A 643 -18.22 32.65 -15.75
CA SER A 643 -18.30 33.55 -16.91
C SER A 643 -19.10 32.92 -18.07
N GLU A 644 -18.80 31.68 -18.44
CA GLU A 644 -19.52 30.95 -19.50
C GLU A 644 -20.99 30.69 -19.12
N SER A 645 -21.28 30.41 -17.85
CA SER A 645 -22.66 30.29 -17.38
C SER A 645 -23.40 31.62 -17.50
N ALA A 646 -22.77 32.75 -17.18
CA ALA A 646 -23.40 34.06 -17.29
C ALA A 646 -23.65 34.45 -18.76
N THR A 647 -22.72 34.14 -19.67
CA THR A 647 -22.94 34.36 -21.10
C THR A 647 -24.02 33.45 -21.66
N TYR A 648 -24.08 32.18 -21.22
CA TYR A 648 -25.14 31.26 -21.59
C TYR A 648 -26.53 31.73 -21.12
N THR A 649 -26.67 32.18 -19.87
CA THR A 649 -27.95 32.71 -19.39
C THR A 649 -28.37 33.96 -20.15
N GLN A 650 -27.43 34.85 -20.48
CA GLN A 650 -27.71 36.00 -21.35
C GLN A 650 -28.20 35.57 -22.74
N LYS A 651 -27.57 34.56 -23.35
CA LYS A 651 -28.01 34.01 -24.65
C LYS A 651 -29.40 33.37 -24.57
N CYS A 652 -29.72 32.67 -23.49
CA CYS A 652 -31.06 32.17 -23.26
C CYS A 652 -32.09 33.30 -23.17
N HIS A 653 -31.78 34.39 -22.46
CA HIS A 653 -32.63 35.57 -22.41
C HIS A 653 -32.83 36.21 -23.78
N GLU A 654 -31.76 36.38 -24.57
CA GLU A 654 -31.85 36.87 -25.95
C GLU A 654 -32.76 35.97 -26.82
N VAL A 655 -32.62 34.65 -26.71
CA VAL A 655 -33.47 33.69 -27.44
C VAL A 655 -34.94 33.80 -27.01
N ASP A 656 -35.21 33.95 -25.72
CA ASP A 656 -36.57 34.13 -25.20
C ASP A 656 -37.19 35.45 -25.67
N GLU A 657 -36.42 36.53 -25.73
CA GLU A 657 -36.86 37.81 -26.30
C GLU A 657 -37.16 37.68 -27.79
N LEU A 658 -36.26 37.05 -28.56
CA LEU A 658 -36.49 36.77 -29.98
C LEU A 658 -37.72 35.88 -30.22
N LYS A 659 -37.97 34.91 -29.33
CA LYS A 659 -39.17 34.08 -29.40
C LYS A 659 -40.44 34.90 -29.14
N LYS A 660 -40.42 35.80 -28.16
CA LYS A 660 -41.55 36.70 -27.87
C LYS A 660 -41.82 37.64 -29.04
N THR A 661 -40.80 38.26 -29.60
CA THR A 661 -40.95 39.15 -30.76
C THR A 661 -41.48 38.38 -31.96
N LEU A 662 -40.95 37.18 -32.26
CA LEU A 662 -41.46 36.32 -33.32
C LEU A 662 -42.94 35.96 -33.12
N LEU A 663 -43.34 35.56 -31.91
CA LEU A 663 -44.75 35.26 -31.60
C LEU A 663 -45.64 36.48 -31.85
N SER A 664 -45.22 37.66 -31.39
CA SER A 664 -45.96 38.90 -31.63
C SER A 664 -46.09 39.23 -33.11
N GLU A 665 -45.07 38.97 -33.92
CA GLU A 665 -45.11 39.23 -35.36
C GLU A 665 -45.98 38.21 -36.10
N VAL A 666 -45.96 36.95 -35.68
CA VAL A 666 -46.87 35.93 -36.19
C VAL A 666 -48.32 36.30 -35.87
N GLU A 667 -48.62 36.81 -34.68
CA GLU A 667 -49.96 37.31 -34.35
C GLU A 667 -50.38 38.52 -35.19
N LYS A 668 -49.47 39.48 -35.39
CA LYS A 668 -49.74 40.62 -36.28
C LYS A 668 -50.00 40.14 -37.71
N GLN A 669 -49.21 39.20 -38.23
CA GLN A 669 -49.43 38.59 -39.54
C GLN A 669 -50.78 37.88 -39.63
N LYS A 670 -51.18 37.09 -38.62
CA LYS A 670 -52.52 36.48 -38.57
C LYS A 670 -53.62 37.52 -38.65
N LYS A 671 -53.54 38.59 -37.84
CA LYS A 671 -54.51 39.70 -37.87
C LYS A 671 -54.57 40.39 -39.25
N LEU A 672 -53.42 40.59 -39.89
CA LEU A 672 -53.36 41.16 -41.24
C LEU A 672 -53.95 40.22 -42.29
N MET A 673 -53.70 38.91 -42.19
CA MET A 673 -54.28 37.90 -43.05
C MET A 673 -55.81 37.85 -42.89
N ASP A 674 -56.34 37.94 -41.67
CA ASP A 674 -57.78 37.96 -41.43
C ASP A 674 -58.43 39.24 -41.98
N LYS A 675 -57.77 40.40 -41.82
CA LYS A 675 -58.20 41.66 -42.47
C LYS A 675 -58.18 41.54 -44.00
N SER A 676 -57.16 40.91 -44.57
CA SER A 676 -57.06 40.68 -46.01
C SER A 676 -58.18 39.77 -46.52
N LYS A 677 -58.45 38.65 -45.83
CA LYS A 677 -59.58 37.76 -46.14
C LYS A 677 -60.92 38.51 -46.06
N HIS A 678 -61.12 39.32 -45.02
CA HIS A 678 -62.32 40.13 -44.87
C HIS A 678 -62.47 41.15 -46.01
N SER A 679 -61.38 41.79 -46.44
CA SER A 679 -61.38 42.68 -47.62
C SER A 679 -61.78 41.94 -48.91
N VAL A 680 -61.37 40.68 -49.08
CA VAL A 680 -61.82 39.85 -50.21
C VAL A 680 -63.33 39.57 -50.12
N TYR A 681 -63.83 39.23 -48.93
CA TYR A 681 -65.27 39.01 -48.71
C TYR A 681 -66.11 40.27 -48.99
N LEU A 682 -65.67 41.45 -48.53
CA LEU A 682 -66.35 42.70 -48.86
C LEU A 682 -66.34 42.97 -50.36
N ARG A 683 -65.20 42.73 -51.05
CA ARG A 683 -65.13 42.89 -52.51
C ARG A 683 -66.08 41.96 -53.26
N THR A 684 -66.22 40.70 -52.81
CA THR A 684 -67.21 39.79 -53.40
C THR A 684 -68.64 40.25 -53.14
N GLU A 685 -68.93 40.77 -51.95
CA GLU A 685 -70.26 41.26 -51.62
C GLU A 685 -70.60 42.55 -52.37
N CYS A 686 -69.66 43.48 -52.52
CA CYS A 686 -69.81 44.64 -53.41
C CYS A 686 -70.14 44.21 -54.84
N ARG A 687 -69.42 43.21 -55.39
CA ARG A 687 -69.73 42.68 -56.73
C ARG A 687 -71.11 42.01 -56.80
N ASN A 688 -71.54 41.32 -55.74
CA ASN A 688 -72.88 40.71 -55.69
C ASN A 688 -73.96 41.79 -55.66
N LEU A 689 -73.78 42.84 -54.87
CA LEU A 689 -74.68 43.99 -54.82
C LEU A 689 -74.69 44.76 -56.15
N GLU A 690 -73.54 44.99 -56.78
CA GLU A 690 -73.45 45.58 -58.12
C GLU A 690 -74.20 44.76 -59.16
N LYS A 691 -74.01 43.43 -59.17
CA LYS A 691 -74.81 42.51 -60.00
C LYS A 691 -76.29 42.60 -59.69
N GLY A 692 -76.66 42.69 -58.41
CA GLY A 692 -78.05 42.86 -57.97
C GLY A 692 -78.64 44.17 -58.48
N ILE A 693 -77.91 45.28 -58.38
CA ILE A 693 -78.32 46.59 -58.91
C ILE A 693 -78.48 46.52 -60.43
N LEU A 694 -77.50 45.97 -61.16
CA LEU A 694 -77.59 45.78 -62.61
C LEU A 694 -78.80 44.93 -63.01
N PHE A 695 -79.08 43.86 -62.26
CA PHE A 695 -80.25 43.03 -62.49
C PHE A 695 -81.56 43.80 -62.29
N GLN A 696 -81.68 44.59 -61.21
CA GLN A 696 -82.87 45.42 -61.00
C GLN A 696 -82.98 46.53 -62.04
N GLN A 697 -81.88 47.17 -62.44
CA GLN A 697 -81.87 48.15 -63.53
C GLN A 697 -82.31 47.52 -64.86
N GLY A 698 -81.85 46.30 -65.16
CA GLY A 698 -82.29 45.55 -66.33
C GLY A 698 -83.78 45.21 -66.29
N ARG A 699 -84.32 44.84 -65.12
CA ARG A 699 -85.76 44.65 -64.92
C ARG A 699 -86.56 45.94 -65.10
N VAL A 700 -86.09 47.05 -64.53
CA VAL A 700 -86.75 48.35 -64.69
C VAL A 700 -86.77 48.74 -66.16
N ARG A 701 -85.64 48.62 -66.87
CA ARG A 701 -85.59 48.90 -68.32
C ARG A 701 -86.50 47.98 -69.12
N ALA A 702 -86.54 46.68 -68.82
CA ALA A 702 -87.47 45.77 -69.48
C ALA A 702 -88.95 46.13 -69.24
N LEU A 703 -89.28 46.57 -68.01
CA LEU A 703 -90.62 47.06 -67.68
C LEU A 703 -90.92 48.42 -68.35
N GLU A 704 -89.94 49.30 -68.48
CA GLU A 704 -90.03 50.55 -69.25
C GLU A 704 -90.29 50.23 -70.73
N ASP A 705 -89.55 49.30 -71.34
CA ASP A 705 -89.74 48.86 -72.72
C ASP A 705 -91.14 48.23 -72.94
N GLU A 706 -91.63 47.41 -71.98
CA GLU A 706 -92.99 46.84 -71.99
C GLU A 706 -94.08 47.91 -71.85
N LEU A 707 -93.83 48.99 -71.11
CA LEU A 707 -94.73 50.13 -70.99
C LEU A 707 -94.72 51.01 -72.25
N GLU A 708 -93.56 51.20 -72.88
CA GLU A 708 -93.42 51.94 -74.14
C GLU A 708 -94.05 51.19 -75.32
N THR A 709 -94.03 49.85 -75.29
CA THR A 709 -94.66 48.99 -76.30
C THR A 709 -95.48 47.87 -75.66
N PRO A 710 -96.76 48.13 -75.27
CA PRO A 710 -97.60 47.06 -74.76
C PRO A 710 -97.79 46.02 -75.87
N MET A 711 -97.18 44.84 -75.67
CA MET A 711 -97.33 43.70 -76.57
C MET A 711 -98.83 43.41 -76.73
N ASN A 712 -99.37 43.55 -77.95
CA ASN A 712 -100.77 43.23 -78.24
C ASN A 712 -100.99 41.72 -78.16
N ILE A 713 -101.14 41.21 -76.95
CA ILE A 713 -101.34 39.78 -76.67
C ILE A 713 -102.81 39.46 -76.94
N HIS A 714 -103.07 38.61 -77.94
CA HIS A 714 -104.41 38.13 -78.26
C HIS A 714 -105.07 37.48 -77.03
N ARG A 715 -106.35 37.79 -76.79
CA ARG A 715 -107.09 37.49 -75.55
C ARG A 715 -106.97 36.03 -75.06
N TRP A 716 -106.90 35.06 -75.98
CA TRP A 716 -106.72 33.64 -75.64
C TRP A 716 -105.34 33.31 -75.09
N ARG A 717 -104.28 34.00 -75.54
CA ARG A 717 -102.90 33.82 -75.06
C ARG A 717 -102.69 34.49 -73.70
N PHE A 718 -103.37 35.61 -73.47
CA PHE A 718 -103.43 36.24 -72.14
C PHE A 718 -104.16 35.34 -71.13
N LEU A 719 -105.30 34.76 -71.52
CA LEU A 719 -106.03 33.79 -70.69
C LEU A 719 -105.21 32.52 -70.40
N GLU A 720 -104.41 32.04 -71.37
CA GLU A 720 -103.52 30.89 -71.18
C GLU A 720 -102.43 31.17 -70.12
N ALA A 721 -101.89 32.39 -70.09
CA ALA A 721 -100.86 32.79 -69.14
C ALA A 721 -101.42 33.17 -67.76
N SER A 722 -102.59 33.82 -67.70
CA SER A 722 -103.19 34.30 -66.45
C SER A 722 -104.10 33.28 -65.75
N ASN A 723 -104.87 32.48 -66.50
CA ASN A 723 -105.78 31.48 -65.91
C ASN A 723 -106.05 30.29 -66.86
N PRO A 724 -105.17 29.26 -66.85
CA PRO A 724 -105.25 28.12 -67.76
C PRO A 724 -106.48 27.22 -67.51
N GLU A 725 -107.04 27.22 -66.29
CA GLU A 725 -108.25 26.43 -65.98
C GLU A 725 -109.49 27.00 -66.68
N LEU A 726 -109.66 28.33 -66.67
CA LEU A 726 -110.76 29.00 -67.36
C LEU A 726 -110.70 28.80 -68.88
N LEU A 727 -109.49 28.80 -69.44
CA LEU A 727 -109.24 28.47 -70.84
C LEU A 727 -109.69 27.04 -71.18
N ASN A 728 -109.34 26.06 -70.35
CA ASN A 728 -109.72 24.66 -70.56
C ASN A 728 -111.24 24.46 -70.42
N LEU A 729 -111.89 25.16 -69.48
CA LEU A 729 -113.36 25.19 -69.36
C LEU A 729 -114.05 25.77 -70.60
N LEU A 730 -113.49 26.83 -71.18
CA LEU A 730 -113.98 27.43 -72.43
C LEU A 730 -113.82 26.49 -73.64
N LYS A 731 -112.68 25.80 -73.75
CA LYS A 731 -112.47 24.77 -74.76
C LYS A 731 -113.44 23.60 -74.58
N MET A 732 -113.62 23.13 -73.35
CA MET A 732 -114.58 22.06 -73.00
C MET A 732 -116.02 22.47 -73.32
N THR A 733 -116.41 23.72 -73.07
CA THR A 733 -117.76 24.21 -73.44
C THR A 733 -117.94 24.31 -74.96
N GLN A 734 -116.90 24.69 -75.71
CA GLN A 734 -116.94 24.66 -77.18
C GLN A 734 -117.06 23.22 -77.71
N GLU A 735 -116.28 22.27 -77.18
CA GLU A 735 -116.41 20.86 -77.56
C GLU A 735 -117.78 20.29 -77.21
N LEU A 736 -118.31 20.60 -76.02
CA LEU A 736 -119.65 20.19 -75.63
C LEU A 736 -120.72 20.82 -76.52
N ARG A 737 -120.58 22.09 -76.90
CA ARG A 737 -121.46 22.75 -77.88
C ARG A 737 -121.39 22.07 -79.24
N ASN A 738 -120.21 21.69 -79.71
CA ASN A 738 -120.05 20.97 -80.98
C ASN A 738 -120.70 19.58 -80.92
N LYS A 739 -120.47 18.82 -79.84
CA LYS A 739 -121.14 17.54 -79.60
C LYS A 739 -122.67 17.71 -79.53
N LEU A 740 -123.14 18.79 -78.92
CA LEU A 740 -124.57 19.07 -78.80
C LEU A 740 -125.17 19.46 -80.16
N MET A 741 -124.47 20.28 -80.96
CA MET A 741 -124.82 20.58 -82.36
C MET A 741 -124.88 19.31 -83.21
N GLU A 742 -123.93 18.39 -83.05
CA GLU A 742 -123.92 17.11 -83.78
C GLU A 742 -125.12 16.23 -83.38
N ARG A 743 -125.47 16.21 -82.08
CA ARG A 743 -126.67 15.52 -81.58
C ARG A 743 -127.96 16.17 -82.08
N LEU A 744 -128.03 17.50 -82.13
CA LEU A 744 -129.16 18.24 -82.70
C LEU A 744 -129.33 17.93 -84.18
N TYR A 745 -128.24 17.93 -84.94
CA TYR A 745 -128.25 17.54 -86.35
C TYR A 745 -128.73 16.08 -86.54
N ARG A 746 -128.27 15.16 -85.68
CA ARG A 746 -128.76 13.76 -85.68
C ARG A 746 -130.25 13.68 -85.41
N ILE A 747 -130.76 14.45 -84.45
CA ILE A 747 -132.18 14.52 -84.12
C ILE A 747 -132.98 15.05 -85.30
N ASP A 748 -132.54 16.12 -85.96
CA ASP A 748 -133.25 16.68 -87.11
C ASP A 748 -133.25 15.71 -88.30
N LYS A 749 -132.14 15.00 -88.56
CA LYS A 749 -132.11 13.91 -89.55
C LYS A 749 -133.12 12.81 -89.22
N LEU A 750 -133.25 12.43 -87.95
CA LEU A 750 -134.25 11.46 -87.49
C LEU A 750 -135.68 11.99 -87.61
N LYS A 751 -135.93 13.29 -87.35
CA LYS A 751 -137.24 13.92 -87.56
C LYS A 751 -137.63 13.89 -89.04
N VAL A 752 -136.72 14.22 -89.95
CA VAL A 752 -136.97 14.14 -91.40
C VAL A 752 -137.34 12.70 -91.81
N LEU A 753 -136.56 11.71 -91.37
CA LEU A 753 -136.86 10.29 -91.58
C LEU A 753 -138.23 9.87 -91.02
N ARG A 754 -138.60 10.40 -89.86
CA ARG A 754 -139.93 10.18 -89.25
C ARG A 754 -141.04 10.80 -90.10
N GLU A 755 -140.83 11.99 -90.63
CA GLU A 755 -141.77 12.69 -91.51
C GLU A 755 -141.97 11.93 -92.84
N GLU A 756 -140.89 11.41 -93.43
CA GLU A 756 -140.93 10.55 -94.61
C GLU A 756 -141.69 9.24 -94.35
N ARG A 757 -141.40 8.57 -93.22
CA ARG A 757 -142.15 7.38 -92.77
C ARG A 757 -143.64 7.68 -92.57
N ARG A 758 -143.98 8.85 -92.00
CA ARG A 758 -145.37 9.31 -91.87
C ARG A 758 -146.03 9.52 -93.23
N LYS A 759 -145.35 10.16 -94.19
CA LYS A 759 -145.88 10.36 -95.55
C LYS A 759 -146.12 9.03 -96.27
N LEU A 760 -145.24 8.04 -96.07
CA LEU A 760 -145.45 6.66 -96.55
C LEU A 760 -146.68 6.02 -95.89
N LEU A 761 -146.82 6.13 -94.57
CA LEU A 761 -147.99 5.63 -93.85
C LEU A 761 -149.30 6.27 -94.37
N VAL A 762 -149.30 7.58 -94.60
CA VAL A 762 -150.45 8.30 -95.15
C VAL A 762 -150.73 7.89 -96.61
N ARG A 763 -149.71 7.58 -97.42
CA ARG A 763 -149.90 7.01 -98.76
C ARG A 763 -150.55 5.63 -98.70
N GLU A 764 -150.07 4.76 -97.82
CA GLU A 764 -150.67 3.43 -97.64
C GLU A 764 -152.09 3.54 -97.05
N GLN A 765 -152.35 4.47 -96.14
CA GLN A 765 -153.70 4.78 -95.66
C GLN A 765 -154.62 5.38 -96.74
N ARG A 766 -154.09 6.18 -97.68
CA ARG A 766 -154.86 6.65 -98.86
C ARG A 766 -155.17 5.53 -99.85
N LYS A 767 -154.27 4.55 -100.03
CA LYS A 767 -154.57 3.36 -100.84
C LYS A 767 -155.70 2.52 -100.23
N VAL A 768 -155.76 2.44 -98.90
CA VAL A 768 -156.83 1.74 -98.16
C VAL A 768 -158.13 2.56 -98.11
N GLY A 769 -158.05 3.90 -98.12
CA GLY A 769 -159.22 4.80 -98.14
C GLY A 769 -159.79 5.10 -99.54
N SER A 770 -159.15 4.63 -100.62
CA SER A 770 -159.56 4.79 -102.02
C SER A 770 -160.25 3.56 -102.60
N GLN A 771 -160.48 2.50 -101.81
CA GLN A 771 -161.24 1.32 -102.21
C GLN A 771 -162.59 1.33 -101.47
N THR A 772 -163.47 2.25 -101.87
CA THR A 772 -164.90 2.21 -101.57
C THR A 772 -165.59 1.31 -102.59
N LYS A 773 -166.53 0.48 -102.12
CA LYS A 773 -167.15 -0.68 -102.81
C LYS A 773 -167.67 -0.47 -104.25
N ASP A 774 -167.92 0.77 -104.69
CA ASP A 774 -168.51 1.05 -105.99
C ASP A 774 -167.55 0.78 -107.18
N ASP A 775 -166.23 0.90 -107.03
CA ASP A 775 -165.28 0.64 -108.13
C ASP A 775 -165.09 -0.86 -108.40
N GLY A 776 -165.32 -1.72 -107.39
CA GLY A 776 -165.26 -3.18 -107.54
C GLY A 776 -166.47 -3.74 -108.28
N ASP A 777 -167.65 -3.14 -108.09
CA ASP A 777 -168.89 -3.59 -108.75
C ASP A 777 -168.94 -3.15 -110.23
N GLU A 778 -168.31 -2.02 -110.58
CA GLU A 778 -168.18 -1.57 -111.98
C GLU A 778 -167.10 -2.38 -112.74
N GLU A 779 -165.98 -2.73 -112.10
CA GLU A 779 -164.99 -3.64 -112.70
C GLU A 779 -165.56 -5.05 -112.95
N ILE A 780 -166.42 -5.56 -112.07
CA ILE A 780 -167.11 -6.86 -112.26
C ILE A 780 -168.08 -6.79 -113.45
N ARG A 781 -168.82 -5.68 -113.60
CA ARG A 781 -169.76 -5.47 -114.71
C ARG A 781 -169.07 -5.38 -116.08
N ILE A 782 -167.95 -4.67 -116.12
CA ILE A 782 -167.09 -4.55 -117.32
C ILE A 782 -166.48 -5.90 -117.67
N LEU A 783 -166.08 -6.70 -116.68
CA LEU A 783 -165.55 -8.06 -116.91
C LEU A 783 -166.63 -9.02 -117.43
N GLU A 784 -167.88 -8.93 -116.96
CA GLU A 784 -169.01 -9.73 -117.47
C GLU A 784 -169.34 -9.39 -118.95
N GLU A 785 -169.35 -8.11 -119.30
CA GLU A 785 -169.60 -7.63 -120.67
C GLU A 785 -168.46 -8.00 -121.63
N GLN A 786 -167.20 -7.95 -121.16
CA GLN A 786 -166.04 -8.41 -121.91
C GLN A 786 -166.05 -9.93 -122.15
N LEU A 787 -166.58 -10.71 -121.22
CA LEU A 787 -166.70 -12.16 -121.35
C LEU A 787 -167.72 -12.54 -122.43
N GLU A 788 -168.85 -11.83 -122.48
CA GLU A 788 -169.89 -12.03 -123.50
C GLU A 788 -169.38 -11.68 -124.92
N MET A 789 -168.61 -10.59 -125.05
CA MET A 789 -167.95 -10.20 -126.31
C MET A 789 -166.87 -11.20 -126.76
N LYS A 790 -166.07 -11.73 -125.83
CA LYS A 790 -165.04 -12.74 -126.14
C LYS A 790 -165.63 -14.07 -126.56
N THR A 791 -166.82 -14.42 -126.07
CA THR A 791 -167.54 -15.65 -126.45
C THR A 791 -168.04 -15.59 -127.89
N LYS A 792 -168.50 -14.41 -128.36
CA LYS A 792 -168.87 -14.19 -129.78
C LYS A 792 -167.66 -14.17 -130.70
N GLN A 793 -166.56 -13.54 -130.29
CA GLN A 793 -165.31 -13.51 -131.06
C GLN A 793 -164.70 -14.92 -131.23
N LEU A 794 -164.87 -15.81 -130.26
CA LEU A 794 -164.44 -17.21 -130.39
C LEU A 794 -165.25 -17.97 -131.45
N GLN A 795 -166.56 -17.71 -131.58
CA GLN A 795 -167.40 -18.32 -132.63
C GLN A 795 -167.03 -17.85 -134.03
N GLU A 796 -166.65 -16.58 -134.20
CA GLU A 796 -166.17 -16.03 -135.49
C GLU A 796 -164.78 -16.58 -135.87
N ILE A 797 -163.85 -16.69 -134.90
CA ILE A 797 -162.52 -17.27 -135.12
C ILE A 797 -162.59 -18.77 -135.45
N GLU A 798 -163.57 -19.50 -134.92
CA GLU A 798 -163.80 -20.91 -135.26
C GLU A 798 -164.20 -21.09 -136.75
N THR A 799 -165.02 -20.17 -137.28
CA THR A 799 -165.38 -20.16 -138.71
C THR A 799 -164.20 -19.76 -139.61
N GLU A 800 -163.38 -18.79 -139.22
CA GLU A 800 -162.19 -18.39 -139.99
C GLU A 800 -161.07 -19.46 -139.98
N LEU A 801 -160.96 -20.27 -138.92
CA LEU A 801 -160.02 -21.39 -138.85
C LEU A 801 -160.42 -22.54 -139.80
N PHE A 802 -161.71 -22.77 -140.03
CA PHE A 802 -162.20 -23.74 -141.00
C PHE A 802 -161.81 -23.36 -142.43
N ASP A 803 -161.99 -22.09 -142.81
CA ASP A 803 -161.65 -21.59 -144.15
C ASP A 803 -160.13 -21.57 -144.42
N ARG A 804 -159.31 -21.29 -143.41
CA ARG A 804 -157.84 -21.37 -143.54
C ARG A 804 -157.31 -22.80 -143.65
N SER A 805 -158.00 -23.80 -143.09
CA SER A 805 -157.60 -25.20 -143.21
C SER A 805 -157.69 -25.73 -144.64
N SER A 806 -158.72 -25.29 -145.39
CA SER A 806 -158.90 -25.67 -146.80
C SER A 806 -157.80 -25.12 -147.72
N ASN A 807 -157.36 -23.87 -147.49
CA ASN A 807 -156.27 -23.25 -148.25
C ASN A 807 -154.89 -23.89 -148.00
N ILE A 808 -154.68 -24.51 -146.83
CA ILE A 808 -153.43 -25.22 -146.50
C ILE A 808 -153.34 -26.56 -147.27
N ASP A 809 -154.47 -27.21 -147.56
CA ASP A 809 -154.50 -28.46 -148.31
C ASP A 809 -154.33 -28.27 -149.83
N GLU A 810 -154.74 -27.13 -150.38
CA GLU A 810 -154.46 -26.76 -151.79
C GLU A 810 -152.97 -26.42 -152.01
N LEU A 811 -152.33 -25.74 -151.05
CA LEU A 811 -150.88 -25.46 -151.10
C LEU A 811 -150.05 -26.74 -151.02
N LYS A 812 -150.48 -27.76 -150.27
CA LYS A 812 -149.82 -29.07 -150.21
C LYS A 812 -149.85 -29.82 -151.54
N LYS A 813 -150.97 -29.77 -152.28
CA LYS A 813 -151.08 -30.38 -153.63
C LYS A 813 -150.11 -29.75 -154.64
N SER A 814 -149.94 -28.42 -154.62
CA SER A 814 -148.98 -27.74 -155.51
C SER A 814 -147.52 -28.17 -155.26
N VAL A 815 -147.18 -28.51 -154.01
CA VAL A 815 -145.84 -29.01 -153.63
C VAL A 815 -145.60 -30.45 -154.12
N GLU A 816 -146.66 -31.25 -154.24
CA GLU A 816 -146.61 -32.63 -154.78
C GLU A 816 -146.45 -32.66 -156.30
N GLU A 817 -147.05 -31.73 -157.03
CA GLU A 817 -146.88 -31.61 -158.49
C GLU A 817 -145.44 -31.19 -158.89
N VAL A 818 -144.85 -30.23 -158.17
CA VAL A 818 -143.45 -29.82 -158.38
C VAL A 818 -142.46 -30.95 -158.03
N ARG A 819 -142.79 -31.81 -157.07
CA ARG A 819 -142.00 -33.03 -156.76
C ARG A 819 -142.12 -34.10 -157.85
N GLY A 820 -143.24 -34.15 -158.58
CA GLY A 820 -143.42 -35.05 -159.72
C GLY A 820 -142.55 -34.69 -160.92
N GLU A 821 -142.48 -33.41 -161.26
CA GLU A 821 -141.61 -32.90 -162.35
C GLU A 821 -140.12 -33.14 -162.07
N LEU A 822 -139.71 -33.07 -160.80
CA LEU A 822 -138.35 -33.40 -160.37
C LEU A 822 -138.02 -34.91 -160.49
N ASN A 823 -139.02 -35.79 -160.38
CA ASN A 823 -138.83 -37.24 -160.54
C ASN A 823 -138.78 -37.64 -162.03
N TYR A 824 -139.50 -36.94 -162.91
CA TYR A 824 -139.43 -37.14 -164.36
C TYR A 824 -138.06 -36.75 -164.93
N THR A 825 -137.51 -35.61 -164.47
CA THR A 825 -136.14 -35.17 -164.83
C THR A 825 -135.06 -36.13 -164.32
N LYS A 826 -135.23 -36.70 -163.12
CA LYS A 826 -134.32 -37.75 -162.59
C LYS A 826 -134.34 -39.06 -163.38
N SER A 827 -135.50 -39.54 -163.82
CA SER A 827 -135.55 -40.81 -164.59
C SER A 827 -135.06 -40.64 -166.04
N SER A 828 -135.30 -39.48 -166.66
CA SER A 828 -134.75 -39.16 -167.98
C SER A 828 -133.21 -39.17 -167.97
N TYR A 829 -132.60 -38.67 -166.88
CA TYR A 829 -131.15 -38.75 -166.66
C TYR A 829 -130.62 -40.20 -166.49
N PHE A 830 -131.42 -41.12 -165.93
CA PHE A 830 -131.06 -42.54 -165.83
C PHE A 830 -131.13 -43.29 -167.18
N MET A 831 -132.01 -42.86 -168.08
CA MET A 831 -132.11 -43.40 -169.45
C MET A 831 -130.92 -43.04 -170.33
N GLU A 832 -130.23 -41.92 -170.05
CA GLU A 832 -129.10 -41.45 -170.84
C GLU A 832 -127.78 -42.18 -170.48
N LYS A 833 -127.66 -42.75 -169.27
CA LYS A 833 -126.38 -43.29 -168.76
C LYS A 833 -126.12 -44.78 -169.02
N LYS A 834 -127.09 -45.61 -169.43
CA LYS A 834 -126.86 -47.06 -169.71
C LYS A 834 -126.93 -47.48 -171.19
N LYS A 835 -126.94 -46.50 -172.11
CA LYS A 835 -126.72 -46.69 -173.56
C LYS A 835 -125.22 -46.65 -173.98
N SER A 836 -124.26 -46.47 -173.06
CA SER A 836 -122.83 -46.19 -173.38
C SER A 836 -121.79 -47.13 -172.72
N THR A 837 -122.19 -48.34 -172.33
CA THR A 837 -121.32 -49.46 -171.90
C THR A 837 -122.14 -50.71 -172.21
N ARG A 838 -122.34 -51.06 -173.49
CA ARG A 838 -121.37 -51.50 -174.53
C ARG A 838 -120.62 -52.74 -174.11
#